data_AF-A0A087RXZ9-F1
#
_entry.id   AF-A0A087RXZ9-F1
#
_cell.length_a   1.000
_cell.length_b   1.000
_cell.length_c   1.000
_cell.angle_alpha   90.00
_cell.angle_beta   90.00
_cell.angle_gamma   90.00
#
_symmetry.space_group_name_H-M   'P 1'
#
loop_
_entity.id
_entity.type
_entity.pdbx_description
1 polymer ?
#
loop_
_entity_poly.entity_id
_entity_poly.type
_entity_poly.pdbx_seq_one_letter_code
_entity_poly.pdbx_strand_id
1 'polypeptide(L)'
;MSNWIWPCTPENWPSVKEHKVWAVGTEGKGKRVLKGDKIIFYVNGTLHFHGIFEVTSDWHAPTFQWTDEDFVGQNSASEINLVEVQLGFASVNKLLPSLKFIEKKNEGIKGLYLRGTPHGPANSGKPISEEDYDLIFNELKEVQEEPNFKKIKEVENEFEELVELPKKIYETAKIPPPDKKTLEEIFQDVEKGRCAVPDFQRYWTWNKKQIEELWESIFQGYYIGSLLTWPSSEQKLGKIPIVGGSEVNENPDLILDGQQRITAIYYAVKAPQVPLPNTERPYEFFLNINALLDTSRDSSEIIDSESSRKIETKNLHNTKVQYKKKIFPLTLFQNRNYSDWLFGFYEHLKTNEGYDDEESKQYYKKLQEIFGNVWSSYEIPVVKLPESLLLDNVATVFERINSKGTPLGVFDLLNARFIIHDIVLKNEWEEIKDSHENIRKWYDEFKNDKVPLYIVQALALSKSGFLRRKTVLNLDELYKISGDFSSEEFLNDWNEMSKYVEETITRITSTGVEGFGAVNYDFIPYTIMVPLIASLLKEIENNPKRTSCINKIRFWYWNNILGDRYSGSTDSTVESDFKIMKKWFDGHATDPFDVEERSNFNTQKSNSALYKAVMCVIAKKGALDFIRGDPPQYSNLEDHHIFPRSKAKKFNAGDDIDSVLNRTLIFDKTNQFFSNKDPSEYLTEIMNEQNIDKSELQHRLSTHLISSSAFECLMNNDFVGFIKEREKTIREEFQKLVYPETDSSSIDLQELLKREDQNVEFKETLRWDVRQDKINPALEEVVAKEIACFMNSGGGKLLIGVDDDGNVKGLDRDYNTFKKKDSDDFQKHLTNILIKYLGKSVGASIIWSFHQFNGNEICLGEIPPSSQPVFVQINNEKKFFARMNSTCQPFDISDALDYISKHWS
;
A
#
# COMPACT_ATOMS: atom_id res chain seq x y z
N MET A 1 -44.64 -35.38 3.90
CA MET A 1 -43.36 -36.09 4.09
C MET A 1 -42.29 -35.13 3.62
N SER A 2 -41.33 -34.85 4.49
CA SER A 2 -40.20 -33.98 4.20
C SER A 2 -38.90 -34.76 4.34
N ASN A 3 -37.91 -34.38 3.55
CA ASN A 3 -36.59 -35.00 3.57
C ASN A 3 -35.64 -34.10 4.36
N TRP A 4 -34.97 -34.67 5.36
CA TRP A 4 -34.11 -33.97 6.28
C TRP A 4 -32.69 -34.52 6.19
N ILE A 5 -31.70 -33.66 6.39
CA ILE A 5 -30.31 -34.12 6.57
C ILE A 5 -29.95 -33.97 8.04
N TRP A 6 -29.32 -34.99 8.62
CA TRP A 6 -28.87 -34.96 10.01
C TRP A 6 -27.41 -35.39 10.14
N PRO A 7 -26.54 -34.56 10.78
CA PRO A 7 -25.18 -34.97 11.07
C PRO A 7 -25.14 -35.99 12.21
N CYS A 8 -24.41 -37.08 12.01
CA CYS A 8 -24.10 -38.09 13.01
C CYS A 8 -22.58 -38.21 13.16
N THR A 9 -22.10 -38.45 14.38
CA THR A 9 -20.67 -38.71 14.60
C THR A 9 -20.31 -40.14 14.18
N PRO A 10 -19.06 -40.42 13.75
CA PRO A 10 -18.63 -41.79 13.41
C PRO A 10 -18.89 -42.81 14.53
N GLU A 11 -18.81 -42.39 15.78
CA GLU A 11 -19.00 -43.23 16.97
C GLU A 11 -20.48 -43.61 17.17
N ASN A 12 -21.40 -42.71 16.83
CA ASN A 12 -22.85 -42.90 17.00
C ASN A 12 -23.53 -43.56 15.79
N TRP A 13 -22.90 -43.51 14.61
CA TRP A 13 -23.48 -44.09 13.39
C TRP A 13 -23.77 -45.60 13.49
N PRO A 14 -22.88 -46.45 14.06
CA PRO A 14 -23.19 -47.86 14.29
C PRO A 14 -24.47 -48.05 15.11
N SER A 15 -24.67 -47.22 16.14
CA SER A 15 -25.86 -47.28 16.99
C SER A 15 -27.13 -46.90 16.24
N VAL A 16 -27.10 -45.86 15.40
CA VAL A 16 -28.24 -45.49 14.52
C VAL A 16 -28.61 -46.65 13.59
N LYS A 17 -27.60 -47.25 12.95
CA LYS A 17 -27.78 -48.33 11.99
C LYS A 17 -28.35 -49.60 12.65
N GLU A 18 -27.86 -49.96 13.82
CA GLU A 18 -28.25 -51.19 14.52
C GLU A 18 -29.58 -51.04 15.27
N HIS A 19 -29.72 -49.98 16.06
CA HIS A 19 -30.87 -49.80 16.97
C HIS A 19 -32.02 -49.07 16.32
N LYS A 20 -31.80 -48.44 15.15
CA LYS A 20 -32.80 -47.73 14.35
C LYS A 20 -33.56 -46.70 15.18
N VAL A 21 -32.82 -45.95 15.98
CA VAL A 21 -33.33 -44.82 16.77
C VAL A 21 -32.45 -43.61 16.55
N TRP A 22 -33.03 -42.43 16.72
CA TRP A 22 -32.29 -41.17 16.74
C TRP A 22 -32.79 -40.26 17.85
N ALA A 23 -31.88 -39.66 18.60
CA ALA A 23 -32.20 -38.85 19.76
C ALA A 23 -31.54 -37.47 19.70
N VAL A 24 -32.12 -36.50 20.41
CA VAL A 24 -31.59 -35.13 20.52
C VAL A 24 -31.36 -34.74 21.97
N GLY A 25 -30.24 -34.07 22.25
CA GLY A 25 -29.85 -33.66 23.63
C GLY A 25 -30.61 -32.46 24.20
N THR A 26 -31.38 -31.71 23.40
CA THR A 26 -32.18 -30.56 23.89
C THR A 26 -33.61 -30.62 23.37
N GLU A 27 -34.58 -30.40 24.27
CA GLU A 27 -36.00 -30.46 23.93
C GLU A 27 -36.36 -29.36 22.92
N GLY A 28 -37.06 -29.72 21.84
CA GLY A 28 -37.55 -28.76 20.85
C GLY A 28 -36.78 -28.67 19.53
N LYS A 29 -35.51 -29.05 19.49
CA LYS A 29 -34.68 -28.87 18.27
C LYS A 29 -34.97 -29.87 17.14
N GLY A 30 -35.62 -30.99 17.45
CA GLY A 30 -36.09 -31.98 16.46
C GLY A 30 -37.59 -31.91 16.13
N LYS A 31 -38.38 -31.08 16.82
CA LYS A 31 -39.87 -31.10 16.77
C LYS A 31 -40.49 -30.89 15.38
N ARG A 32 -39.72 -30.39 14.41
CA ARG A 32 -40.17 -30.20 13.02
C ARG A 32 -40.11 -31.47 12.17
N VAL A 33 -39.36 -32.48 12.60
CA VAL A 33 -39.34 -33.80 11.97
C VAL A 33 -40.47 -34.63 12.54
N LEU A 34 -41.35 -35.10 11.67
CA LEU A 34 -42.58 -35.79 12.04
C LEU A 34 -42.57 -37.24 11.54
N LYS A 35 -43.47 -38.05 12.09
CA LYS A 35 -43.72 -39.41 11.59
C LYS A 35 -44.03 -39.40 10.08
N GLY A 36 -43.35 -40.25 9.32
CA GLY A 36 -43.40 -40.34 7.86
C GLY A 36 -42.38 -39.46 7.12
N ASP A 37 -41.60 -38.64 7.83
CA ASP A 37 -40.48 -37.93 7.23
C ASP A 37 -39.28 -38.85 7.02
N LYS A 38 -38.37 -38.45 6.14
CA LYS A 38 -37.12 -39.18 5.87
C LYS A 38 -35.92 -38.41 6.39
N ILE A 39 -34.99 -39.13 7.01
CA ILE A 39 -33.74 -38.59 7.53
C ILE A 39 -32.58 -39.22 6.77
N ILE A 40 -31.77 -38.37 6.16
CA ILE A 40 -30.51 -38.70 5.50
C ILE A 40 -29.38 -38.43 6.49
N PHE A 41 -28.66 -39.47 6.90
CA PHE A 41 -27.54 -39.33 7.83
C PHE A 41 -26.25 -39.01 7.09
N TYR A 42 -25.68 -37.86 7.44
CA TYR A 42 -24.33 -37.46 7.08
C TYR A 42 -23.39 -37.83 8.22
N VAL A 43 -22.38 -38.68 7.98
CA VAL A 43 -21.42 -39.05 9.03
C VAL A 43 -20.24 -38.08 9.00
N ASN A 44 -20.08 -37.34 10.10
CA ASN A 44 -19.08 -36.29 10.24
C ASN A 44 -17.67 -36.81 9.93
N GLY A 45 -16.84 -35.99 9.28
CA GLY A 45 -15.46 -36.36 8.92
C GLY A 45 -15.31 -37.28 7.71
N THR A 46 -16.35 -38.03 7.33
CA THR A 46 -16.27 -38.97 6.19
C THR A 46 -16.50 -38.33 4.84
N LEU A 47 -17.17 -37.16 4.79
CA LEU A 47 -17.68 -36.53 3.55
C LEU A 47 -18.67 -37.40 2.77
N HIS A 48 -19.38 -38.30 3.44
CA HIS A 48 -20.39 -39.15 2.82
C HIS A 48 -21.71 -39.11 3.60
N PHE A 49 -22.82 -39.30 2.89
CA PHE A 49 -24.06 -39.77 3.47
C PHE A 49 -24.02 -41.29 3.55
N HIS A 50 -24.44 -41.87 4.67
CA HIS A 50 -24.31 -43.31 4.93
C HIS A 50 -25.64 -44.07 4.91
N GLY A 51 -26.76 -43.36 4.97
CA GLY A 51 -28.06 -44.00 4.83
C GLY A 51 -29.24 -43.06 5.00
N ILE A 52 -30.39 -43.58 4.61
CA ILE A 52 -31.70 -42.93 4.67
C ILE A 52 -32.61 -43.81 5.52
N PHE A 53 -33.33 -43.16 6.43
CA PHE A 53 -34.31 -43.79 7.29
C PHE A 53 -35.63 -43.03 7.25
N GLU A 54 -36.74 -43.73 7.46
CA GLU A 54 -38.07 -43.15 7.62
C GLU A 54 -38.46 -43.15 9.09
N VAL A 55 -39.06 -42.05 9.55
CA VAL A 55 -39.50 -41.87 10.94
C VAL A 55 -40.83 -42.58 11.17
N THR A 56 -40.88 -43.51 12.12
CA THR A 56 -42.04 -44.38 12.35
C THR A 56 -42.83 -44.08 13.63
N SER A 57 -42.25 -43.31 14.56
CA SER A 57 -42.88 -42.85 15.80
C SER A 57 -42.90 -41.33 15.90
N ASP A 58 -43.81 -40.81 16.71
CA ASP A 58 -43.67 -39.45 17.25
C ASP A 58 -42.54 -39.42 18.28
N TRP A 59 -42.00 -38.23 18.55
CA TRP A 59 -40.96 -38.05 19.57
C TRP A 59 -41.41 -38.59 20.94
N HIS A 60 -40.63 -39.50 21.53
CA HIS A 60 -40.89 -40.12 22.82
C HIS A 60 -39.68 -40.04 23.75
N ALA A 61 -39.83 -40.49 25.00
CA ALA A 61 -38.72 -40.59 25.94
C ALA A 61 -37.66 -41.58 25.41
N PRO A 62 -36.36 -41.32 25.63
CA PRO A 62 -35.30 -42.18 25.12
C PRO A 62 -35.34 -43.56 25.74
N THR A 63 -35.09 -44.56 24.92
CA THR A 63 -34.99 -45.97 25.33
C THR A 63 -33.57 -46.51 25.15
N PHE A 64 -32.75 -45.85 24.33
CA PHE A 64 -31.37 -46.22 24.05
C PHE A 64 -30.35 -45.30 24.72
N GLN A 65 -29.24 -45.88 25.22
CA GLN A 65 -28.14 -45.15 25.85
C GLN A 65 -26.99 -44.96 24.85
N TRP A 66 -26.68 -43.70 24.53
CA TRP A 66 -25.63 -43.31 23.57
C TRP A 66 -24.23 -43.29 24.21
N THR A 67 -23.18 -43.43 23.39
CA THR A 67 -21.80 -43.72 23.81
C THR A 67 -20.89 -42.49 23.99
N ASP A 68 -21.29 -41.30 23.54
CA ASP A 68 -20.47 -40.07 23.54
C ASP A 68 -20.82 -39.12 24.69
N GLU A 69 -19.82 -38.65 25.46
CA GLU A 69 -19.97 -37.76 26.62
C GLU A 69 -20.42 -36.33 26.29
N ASP A 70 -20.20 -35.82 25.06
CA ASP A 70 -20.71 -34.50 24.63
C ASP A 70 -22.24 -34.50 24.38
N PHE A 71 -22.84 -35.69 24.25
CA PHE A 71 -24.30 -35.89 24.28
C PHE A 71 -24.84 -36.07 25.71
N VAL A 72 -23.96 -36.25 26.71
CA VAL A 72 -24.29 -36.56 28.12
C VAL A 72 -24.34 -35.29 28.96
N GLY A 73 -25.32 -34.44 28.65
CA GLY A 73 -26.26 -34.12 29.72
C GLY A 73 -27.14 -35.36 29.88
N GLN A 74 -27.02 -36.08 31.00
CA GLN A 74 -27.86 -37.25 31.28
C GLN A 74 -29.32 -37.00 30.85
N ASN A 75 -29.80 -37.84 29.93
CA ASN A 75 -31.10 -37.81 29.22
C ASN A 75 -31.10 -37.03 27.90
N SER A 76 -31.00 -37.75 26.77
CA SER A 76 -31.57 -37.24 25.51
C SER A 76 -32.99 -36.76 25.81
N ALA A 77 -33.36 -35.55 25.37
CA ALA A 77 -34.65 -34.99 25.75
C ALA A 77 -35.81 -35.72 25.05
N SER A 78 -35.58 -36.24 23.84
CA SER A 78 -36.54 -37.02 23.08
C SER A 78 -35.85 -37.89 22.01
N GLU A 79 -36.47 -39.01 21.67
CA GLU A 79 -36.04 -40.02 20.70
C GLU A 79 -37.16 -40.30 19.68
N ILE A 80 -36.78 -40.72 18.48
CA ILE A 80 -37.68 -41.22 17.43
C ILE A 80 -37.21 -42.59 16.92
N ASN A 81 -38.16 -43.43 16.56
CA ASN A 81 -37.94 -44.73 15.95
C ASN A 81 -37.84 -44.57 14.44
N LEU A 82 -36.91 -45.31 13.86
CA LEU A 82 -36.57 -45.27 12.46
C LEU A 82 -36.80 -46.64 11.81
N VAL A 83 -37.09 -46.63 10.52
CA VAL A 83 -36.96 -47.82 9.68
C VAL A 83 -36.02 -47.51 8.53
N GLU A 84 -35.11 -48.43 8.27
CA GLU A 84 -34.11 -48.30 7.21
C GLU A 84 -34.82 -48.24 5.84
N VAL A 85 -34.49 -47.22 5.05
CA VAL A 85 -34.96 -47.07 3.66
C VAL A 85 -33.87 -47.50 2.70
N GLN A 86 -32.64 -47.01 2.89
CA GLN A 86 -31.49 -47.37 2.05
C GLN A 86 -30.18 -47.10 2.81
N LEU A 87 -29.30 -48.09 2.89
CA LEU A 87 -27.91 -47.91 3.29
C LEU A 87 -26.99 -47.87 2.07
N GLY A 88 -25.82 -47.25 2.21
CA GLY A 88 -24.83 -47.13 1.15
C GLY A 88 -23.92 -45.93 1.42
N PHE A 89 -23.17 -45.48 0.42
CA PHE A 89 -22.24 -44.36 0.59
C PHE A 89 -22.35 -43.36 -0.55
N ALA A 90 -23.02 -42.23 -0.29
CA ALA A 90 -23.11 -41.15 -1.27
C ALA A 90 -22.06 -40.07 -0.97
N SER A 91 -21.16 -39.83 -1.93
CA SER A 91 -20.08 -38.88 -1.78
C SER A 91 -20.58 -37.45 -1.91
N VAL A 92 -20.41 -36.66 -0.85
CA VAL A 92 -20.79 -35.25 -0.86
C VAL A 92 -20.01 -34.50 -1.93
N ASN A 93 -18.71 -34.78 -2.10
CA ASN A 93 -17.89 -34.10 -3.10
C ASN A 93 -18.36 -34.37 -4.54
N LYS A 94 -18.82 -35.59 -4.82
CA LYS A 94 -19.35 -35.97 -6.12
C LYS A 94 -20.68 -35.28 -6.40
N LEU A 95 -21.55 -35.22 -5.39
CA LEU A 95 -22.90 -34.65 -5.51
C LEU A 95 -22.92 -33.12 -5.39
N LEU A 96 -21.90 -32.50 -4.79
CA LEU A 96 -21.82 -31.07 -4.48
C LEU A 96 -22.19 -30.13 -5.65
N PRO A 97 -21.77 -30.37 -6.90
CA PRO A 97 -22.15 -29.52 -8.02
C PRO A 97 -23.66 -29.52 -8.30
N SER A 98 -24.35 -30.61 -7.95
CA SER A 98 -25.76 -30.85 -8.27
C SER A 98 -26.71 -30.58 -7.11
N LEU A 99 -26.25 -30.66 -5.86
CA LEU A 99 -27.07 -30.39 -4.68
C LEU A 99 -27.51 -28.92 -4.63
N LYS A 100 -28.83 -28.69 -4.55
CA LYS A 100 -29.44 -27.36 -4.57
C LYS A 100 -29.45 -26.70 -3.20
N PHE A 101 -29.58 -27.48 -2.11
CA PHE A 101 -29.55 -26.94 -0.75
C PHE A 101 -28.18 -26.35 -0.34
N ILE A 102 -27.12 -26.54 -1.14
CA ILE A 102 -25.79 -25.98 -0.90
C ILE A 102 -25.58 -24.76 -1.81
N GLU A 103 -25.81 -23.56 -1.25
CA GLU A 103 -25.79 -22.30 -2.00
C GLU A 103 -24.38 -21.85 -2.42
N LYS A 104 -23.34 -22.16 -1.62
CA LYS A 104 -21.94 -21.78 -1.87
C LYS A 104 -21.10 -23.00 -2.24
N LYS A 105 -20.74 -23.14 -3.52
CA LYS A 105 -20.03 -24.32 -4.05
C LYS A 105 -18.50 -24.19 -4.13
N ASN A 106 -17.94 -22.98 -3.92
CA ASN A 106 -16.53 -22.65 -4.19
C ASN A 106 -15.64 -22.36 -2.96
N GLU A 107 -16.19 -22.39 -1.74
CA GLU A 107 -15.37 -22.37 -0.52
C GLU A 107 -15.03 -23.82 -0.18
N GLY A 108 -13.75 -24.18 -0.02
CA GLY A 108 -13.35 -25.54 0.36
C GLY A 108 -14.20 -26.07 1.53
N ILE A 109 -14.34 -27.40 1.63
CA ILE A 109 -15.31 -28.20 2.43
C ILE A 109 -15.54 -27.74 3.90
N LYS A 110 -14.72 -26.84 4.43
CA LYS A 110 -14.82 -26.20 5.75
C LYS A 110 -16.08 -25.34 5.98
N GLY A 111 -16.91 -25.06 4.98
CA GLY A 111 -18.15 -24.25 5.11
C GLY A 111 -19.47 -25.01 4.96
N LEU A 112 -19.46 -26.34 4.88
CA LEU A 112 -20.67 -27.12 4.57
C LEU A 112 -21.70 -27.02 5.71
N TYR A 113 -22.92 -26.53 5.42
CA TYR A 113 -24.08 -26.51 6.35
C TYR A 113 -24.58 -27.90 6.78
N LEU A 114 -23.83 -28.95 6.46
CA LEU A 114 -23.95 -30.29 7.04
C LEU A 114 -23.38 -30.38 8.45
N ARG A 115 -22.49 -29.46 8.85
CA ARG A 115 -22.09 -29.26 10.25
C ARG A 115 -23.21 -28.52 10.99
N GLY A 116 -24.34 -29.21 11.19
CA GLY A 116 -25.47 -28.66 11.95
C GLY A 116 -25.06 -28.27 13.37
N THR A 117 -25.87 -27.46 14.04
CA THR A 117 -25.74 -27.30 15.50
C THR A 117 -25.85 -28.71 16.13
N PRO A 118 -25.12 -29.03 17.21
CA PRO A 118 -25.02 -30.40 17.76
C PRO A 118 -26.35 -31.07 18.22
N HIS A 119 -27.50 -30.47 17.93
CA HIS A 119 -28.79 -30.81 18.53
C HIS A 119 -29.99 -30.74 17.55
N GLY A 120 -29.81 -30.49 16.24
CA GLY A 120 -30.94 -30.37 15.28
C GLY A 120 -30.56 -30.70 13.83
N PRO A 121 -31.54 -30.81 12.91
CA PRO A 121 -31.26 -31.12 11.50
C PRO A 121 -30.38 -30.05 10.85
N ALA A 122 -29.57 -30.48 9.87
CA ALA A 122 -28.70 -29.63 9.07
C ALA A 122 -29.49 -28.61 8.22
N ASN A 123 -28.79 -27.83 7.37
CA ASN A 123 -29.42 -26.85 6.48
C ASN A 123 -30.27 -25.81 7.24
N SER A 124 -29.75 -25.32 8.37
CA SER A 124 -30.44 -24.39 9.28
C SER A 124 -31.83 -24.90 9.72
N GLY A 125 -32.00 -26.22 9.83
CA GLY A 125 -33.27 -26.85 10.18
C GLY A 125 -34.35 -26.71 9.11
N LYS A 126 -33.98 -26.71 7.82
CA LYS A 126 -34.91 -26.75 6.68
C LYS A 126 -34.82 -28.10 5.95
N PRO A 127 -35.95 -28.65 5.47
CA PRO A 127 -35.92 -29.86 4.65
C PRO A 127 -35.28 -29.57 3.29
N ILE A 128 -34.74 -30.62 2.65
CA ILE A 128 -34.19 -30.56 1.30
C ILE A 128 -35.27 -30.87 0.25
N SER A 129 -35.01 -30.54 -1.02
CA SER A 129 -35.93 -30.86 -2.12
C SER A 129 -35.97 -32.36 -2.41
N GLU A 130 -37.04 -32.81 -3.07
CA GLU A 130 -37.16 -34.20 -3.55
C GLU A 130 -36.05 -34.55 -4.55
N GLU A 131 -35.62 -33.58 -5.36
CA GLU A 131 -34.53 -33.77 -6.33
C GLU A 131 -33.18 -34.01 -5.63
N ASP A 132 -32.89 -33.27 -4.55
CA ASP A 132 -31.68 -33.48 -3.75
C ASP A 132 -31.73 -34.84 -3.03
N TYR A 133 -32.92 -35.24 -2.55
CA TYR A 133 -33.15 -36.56 -1.98
C TYR A 133 -32.88 -37.67 -3.01
N ASP A 134 -33.43 -37.57 -4.23
CA ASP A 134 -33.29 -38.58 -5.28
C ASP A 134 -31.82 -38.73 -5.72
N LEU A 135 -31.07 -37.63 -5.81
CA LEU A 135 -29.64 -37.65 -6.10
C LEU A 135 -28.86 -38.47 -5.05
N ILE A 136 -29.12 -38.22 -3.77
CA ILE A 136 -28.47 -38.94 -2.67
C ILE A 136 -28.92 -40.41 -2.64
N PHE A 137 -30.22 -40.67 -2.78
CA PHE A 137 -30.79 -42.01 -2.76
C PHE A 137 -30.22 -42.90 -3.87
N ASN A 138 -30.13 -42.37 -5.10
CA ASN A 138 -29.57 -43.11 -6.23
C ASN A 138 -28.09 -43.45 -6.02
N GLU A 139 -27.29 -42.50 -5.51
CA GLU A 139 -25.88 -42.77 -5.26
C GLU A 139 -25.67 -43.74 -4.10
N LEU A 140 -26.47 -43.66 -3.03
CA LEU A 140 -26.45 -44.66 -1.95
C LEU A 140 -26.72 -46.06 -2.52
N LYS A 141 -27.72 -46.21 -3.38
CA LYS A 141 -28.07 -47.49 -4.00
C LYS A 141 -26.96 -48.05 -4.90
N GLU A 142 -26.24 -47.17 -5.61
CA GLU A 142 -25.13 -47.56 -6.49
C GLU A 142 -23.88 -47.97 -5.69
N VAL A 143 -23.57 -47.27 -4.61
CA VAL A 143 -22.34 -47.45 -3.83
C VAL A 143 -22.65 -48.17 -2.52
N GLN A 144 -22.60 -49.50 -2.56
CA GLN A 144 -22.90 -50.36 -1.41
C GLN A 144 -21.66 -50.76 -0.61
N GLU A 145 -20.49 -50.77 -1.25
CA GLU A 145 -19.22 -51.03 -0.57
C GLU A 145 -18.70 -49.75 0.09
N GLU A 146 -18.21 -49.89 1.32
CA GLU A 146 -17.62 -48.78 2.07
C GLU A 146 -16.42 -48.23 1.29
N PRO A 147 -16.50 -46.99 0.75
CA PRO A 147 -15.39 -46.43 0.02
C PRO A 147 -14.22 -46.30 0.96
N ASN A 148 -13.01 -46.52 0.46
CA ASN A 148 -11.78 -46.35 1.23
C ASN A 148 -11.68 -44.86 1.58
N PHE A 149 -12.22 -44.48 2.74
CA PHE A 149 -12.20 -43.10 3.19
C PHE A 149 -10.74 -42.74 3.31
N LYS A 150 -10.21 -41.97 2.36
CA LYS A 150 -9.02 -41.17 2.63
C LYS A 150 -9.43 -40.37 3.84
N LYS A 151 -8.96 -40.77 5.03
CA LYS A 151 -9.02 -39.93 6.22
C LYS A 151 -8.58 -38.56 5.70
N ILE A 152 -9.49 -37.59 5.66
CA ILE A 152 -9.08 -36.23 5.96
C ILE A 152 -8.27 -36.44 7.21
N LYS A 153 -6.97 -36.11 7.22
CA LYS A 153 -6.14 -36.27 8.40
C LYS A 153 -6.95 -35.77 9.61
N GLU A 154 -7.59 -36.68 10.33
CA GLU A 154 -7.28 -36.87 11.73
C GLU A 154 -5.78 -36.72 11.73
N VAL A 155 -5.34 -35.55 12.17
CA VAL A 155 -4.13 -35.50 12.95
C VAL A 155 -4.26 -36.75 13.81
N GLU A 156 -3.49 -37.79 13.47
CA GLU A 156 -3.30 -38.85 14.42
C GLU A 156 -3.08 -38.07 15.72
N ASN A 157 -3.80 -38.39 16.78
CA ASN A 157 -3.06 -38.40 18.02
C ASN A 157 -1.95 -39.45 17.79
N GLU A 158 -0.90 -39.06 17.04
CA GLU A 158 0.44 -39.14 17.55
C GLU A 158 0.22 -38.72 18.99
N PHE A 159 0.13 -39.70 19.88
CA PHE A 159 0.80 -39.45 21.12
C PHE A 159 2.18 -39.03 20.65
N GLU A 160 2.41 -37.70 20.59
CA GLU A 160 3.76 -37.18 20.54
C GLU A 160 4.43 -37.97 21.64
N GLU A 161 5.30 -38.90 21.26
CA GLU A 161 6.17 -39.50 22.26
C GLU A 161 6.79 -38.30 22.98
N LEU A 162 6.69 -38.30 24.32
CA LEU A 162 7.28 -37.23 25.10
C LEU A 162 8.69 -37.03 24.58
N VAL A 163 8.92 -35.88 23.96
CA VAL A 163 10.24 -35.51 23.43
C VAL A 163 11.21 -35.77 24.57
N GLU A 164 12.34 -36.42 24.28
CA GLU A 164 13.35 -36.70 25.32
C GLU A 164 13.52 -35.44 26.17
N LEU A 165 13.24 -35.55 27.47
CA LEU A 165 13.30 -34.42 28.38
C LEU A 165 14.67 -33.77 28.18
N PRO A 166 14.74 -32.57 27.59
CA PRO A 166 16.01 -31.94 27.42
C PRO A 166 16.60 -31.83 28.82
N LYS A 167 17.89 -32.16 28.99
CA LYS A 167 18.61 -31.94 30.26
C LYS A 167 18.67 -30.46 30.68
N LYS A 168 17.89 -29.59 30.02
CA LYS A 168 17.66 -28.20 30.35
C LYS A 168 16.78 -28.19 31.61
N ILE A 169 17.43 -28.00 32.75
CA ILE A 169 16.77 -27.73 34.02
C ILE A 169 15.89 -26.50 33.80
N TYR A 170 14.58 -26.61 34.06
CA TYR A 170 13.66 -25.46 34.08
C TYR A 170 13.95 -24.59 35.30
N GLU A 171 15.05 -23.84 35.24
CA GLU A 171 15.28 -22.74 36.17
C GLU A 171 14.52 -21.54 35.64
N THR A 172 13.37 -21.23 36.25
CA THR A 172 12.79 -19.90 36.09
C THR A 172 13.78 -18.91 36.67
N ALA A 173 14.50 -18.19 35.82
CA ALA A 173 15.37 -17.11 36.26
C ALA A 173 14.55 -16.18 37.15
N LYS A 174 14.91 -16.07 38.43
CA LYS A 174 14.20 -15.20 39.37
C LYS A 174 14.41 -13.77 38.90
N ILE A 175 13.35 -13.15 38.38
CA ILE A 175 13.36 -11.71 38.11
C ILE A 175 13.50 -11.02 39.47
N PRO A 176 14.52 -10.16 39.66
CA PRO A 176 14.68 -9.43 40.91
C PRO A 176 13.44 -8.56 41.18
N PRO A 177 13.12 -8.25 42.46
CA PRO A 177 12.07 -7.28 42.75
C PRO A 177 12.38 -5.97 42.04
N PRO A 178 11.35 -5.26 41.51
CA PRO A 178 11.57 -4.01 40.81
C PRO A 178 12.24 -2.98 41.73
N ASP A 179 13.29 -2.36 41.23
CA ASP A 179 13.84 -1.14 41.83
C ASP A 179 12.82 -0.01 41.63
N LYS A 180 12.92 1.04 42.44
CA LYS A 180 12.11 2.25 42.27
C LYS A 180 13.04 3.42 41.98
N LYS A 181 12.75 4.18 40.93
CA LYS A 181 13.48 5.40 40.59
C LYS A 181 12.55 6.60 40.49
N THR A 182 13.00 7.72 41.02
CA THR A 182 12.35 9.02 40.88
C THR A 182 12.58 9.63 39.49
N LEU A 183 11.80 10.65 39.13
CA LEU A 183 12.04 11.39 37.89
C LEU A 183 13.42 12.05 37.86
N GLU A 184 13.87 12.58 39.00
CA GLU A 184 15.21 13.15 39.16
C GLU A 184 16.31 12.12 38.88
N GLU A 185 16.20 10.91 39.44
CA GLU A 185 17.18 9.84 39.20
C GLU A 185 17.17 9.37 37.74
N ILE A 186 15.99 9.21 37.14
CA ILE A 186 15.87 8.84 35.72
C ILE A 186 16.51 9.89 34.83
N PHE A 187 16.23 11.18 35.06
CA PHE A 187 16.84 12.27 34.32
C PHE A 187 18.37 12.25 34.44
N GLN A 188 18.89 12.03 35.65
CA GLN A 188 20.34 11.94 35.88
C GLN A 188 20.97 10.70 35.23
N ASP A 189 20.26 9.58 35.17
CA ASP A 189 20.75 8.37 34.51
C ASP A 189 20.89 8.58 33.00
N VAL A 190 19.97 9.32 32.38
CA VAL A 190 20.10 9.75 30.97
C VAL A 190 21.27 10.71 30.80
N GLU A 191 21.37 11.76 31.62
CA GLU A 191 22.45 12.77 31.55
C GLU A 191 23.84 12.15 31.70
N LYS A 192 23.97 11.11 32.52
CA LYS A 192 25.24 10.43 32.80
C LYS A 192 25.50 9.25 31.87
N GLY A 193 24.68 9.03 30.84
CA GLY A 193 24.84 7.95 29.87
C GLY A 193 24.71 6.55 30.48
N ARG A 194 24.02 6.40 31.62
CA ARG A 194 23.87 5.12 32.35
C ARG A 194 22.80 4.21 31.77
N CYS A 195 21.91 4.75 30.94
CA CYS A 195 20.92 3.97 30.23
C CYS A 195 20.98 4.28 28.73
N ALA A 196 20.63 3.28 27.93
CA ALA A 196 20.62 3.40 26.48
C ALA A 196 19.47 2.63 25.87
N VAL A 197 19.17 2.95 24.62
CA VAL A 197 18.19 2.24 23.81
C VAL A 197 18.96 1.23 22.95
N PRO A 198 18.55 -0.06 22.93
CA PRO A 198 19.11 -1.00 21.95
C PRO A 198 18.90 -0.49 20.53
N ASP A 199 19.91 -0.61 19.68
CA ASP A 199 19.87 -0.18 18.27
C ASP A 199 18.71 -0.78 17.46
N PHE A 200 18.27 -1.97 17.83
CA PHE A 200 17.15 -2.63 17.18
C PHE A 200 15.76 -2.12 17.58
N GLN A 201 15.64 -1.29 18.62
CA GLN A 201 14.35 -0.73 18.98
C GLN A 201 13.87 0.28 17.95
N ARG A 202 12.55 0.48 17.89
CA ARG A 202 11.94 1.50 17.01
C ARG A 202 12.49 2.90 17.30
N TYR A 203 12.37 3.79 16.32
CA TYR A 203 12.74 5.19 16.53
C TYR A 203 11.80 5.87 17.54
N TRP A 204 12.16 7.07 17.97
CA TRP A 204 11.27 7.92 18.75
C TRP A 204 10.04 8.31 17.91
N THR A 205 8.83 7.99 18.37
CA THR A 205 7.60 8.21 17.58
C THR A 205 6.51 9.00 18.31
N TRP A 206 6.66 9.27 19.60
CA TRP A 206 5.65 10.02 20.35
C TRP A 206 5.59 11.48 19.90
N ASN A 207 4.38 11.92 19.60
CA ASN A 207 4.10 13.32 19.28
C ASN A 207 3.94 14.18 20.54
N LYS A 208 3.81 15.50 20.35
CA LYS A 208 3.66 16.45 21.46
C LYS A 208 2.50 16.14 22.40
N LYS A 209 1.37 15.63 21.89
CA LYS A 209 0.18 15.34 22.70
C LYS A 209 0.42 14.16 23.63
N GLN A 210 1.10 13.13 23.17
CA GLN A 210 1.46 11.98 24.01
C GLN A 210 2.43 12.38 25.13
N ILE A 211 3.30 13.37 24.89
CA ILE A 211 4.19 13.92 25.91
C ILE A 211 3.37 14.77 26.91
N GLU A 212 2.43 15.59 26.44
CA GLU A 212 1.49 16.35 27.28
C GLU A 212 0.70 15.42 28.21
N GLU A 213 0.07 14.37 27.66
CA GLU A 213 -0.72 13.36 28.38
C GLU A 213 0.12 12.59 29.41
N LEU A 214 1.39 12.31 29.10
CA LEU A 214 2.32 11.67 30.05
C LEU A 214 2.59 12.59 31.24
N TRP A 215 2.93 13.86 30.99
CA TRP A 215 3.22 14.80 32.06
C TRP A 215 1.97 15.16 32.87
N GLU A 216 0.81 15.25 32.24
CA GLU A 216 -0.48 15.35 32.92
C GLU A 216 -0.66 14.20 33.92
N SER A 217 -0.45 12.95 33.46
CA SER A 217 -0.54 11.76 34.32
C SER A 217 0.44 11.81 35.50
N ILE A 218 1.67 12.30 35.26
CA ILE A 218 2.68 12.49 36.31
C ILE A 218 2.22 13.52 37.35
N PHE A 219 1.73 14.69 36.92
CA PHE A 219 1.27 15.74 37.83
C PHE A 219 0.01 15.34 38.61
N GLN A 220 -0.82 14.45 38.06
CA GLN A 220 -1.96 13.86 38.76
C GLN A 220 -1.61 12.65 39.65
N GLY A 221 -0.36 12.19 39.62
CA GLY A 221 0.08 11.03 40.41
C GLY A 221 -0.43 9.69 39.88
N TYR A 222 -0.87 9.60 38.62
CA TYR A 222 -1.33 8.36 38.01
C TYR A 222 -0.17 7.44 37.65
N TYR A 223 -0.42 6.14 37.67
CA TYR A 223 0.58 5.13 37.29
C TYR A 223 0.85 5.18 35.78
N ILE A 224 2.10 5.48 35.41
CA ILE A 224 2.52 5.57 33.99
C ILE A 224 3.14 4.28 33.44
N GLY A 225 3.15 3.19 34.21
CA GLY A 225 3.81 1.92 33.85
C GLY A 225 5.17 1.71 34.51
N SER A 226 5.85 0.64 34.13
CA SER A 226 7.20 0.29 34.58
C SER A 226 8.23 0.49 33.45
N LEU A 227 9.50 0.57 33.79
CA LEU A 227 10.61 0.42 32.84
C LEU A 227 11.13 -1.01 32.92
N LEU A 228 11.42 -1.62 31.77
CA LEU A 228 12.12 -2.90 31.70
C LEU A 228 13.52 -2.64 31.17
N THR A 229 14.55 -3.02 31.91
CA THR A 229 15.94 -2.81 31.50
C THR A 229 16.74 -4.10 31.53
N TRP A 230 17.87 -4.11 30.82
CA TRP A 230 18.77 -5.24 30.74
C TRP A 230 20.25 -4.80 30.70
N PRO A 231 21.14 -5.37 31.53
CA PRO A 231 22.55 -5.00 31.53
C PRO A 231 23.24 -5.33 30.20
N SER A 232 24.12 -4.45 29.73
CA SER A 232 24.80 -4.61 28.43
C SER A 232 26.11 -5.40 28.46
N SER A 233 26.51 -5.98 29.61
CA SER A 233 27.90 -6.34 29.93
C SER A 233 28.53 -7.50 29.13
N GLU A 234 27.77 -8.24 28.32
CA GLU A 234 28.31 -9.34 27.50
C GLU A 234 27.78 -9.38 26.05
N GLN A 235 27.04 -8.36 25.59
CA GLN A 235 26.17 -8.53 24.42
C GLN A 235 26.44 -7.58 23.26
N LYS A 236 26.42 -8.14 22.04
CA LYS A 236 26.48 -7.41 20.77
C LYS A 236 25.14 -6.75 20.43
N LEU A 237 24.58 -6.00 21.36
CA LEU A 237 23.46 -5.13 21.08
C LEU A 237 24.01 -3.72 20.91
N GLY A 238 23.78 -3.09 19.76
CA GLY A 238 24.19 -1.71 19.60
C GLY A 238 23.45 -0.83 20.61
N LYS A 239 24.09 0.29 20.96
CA LYS A 239 23.63 1.20 22.01
C LYS A 239 23.45 2.59 21.43
N ILE A 240 22.22 3.08 21.48
CA ILE A 240 21.85 4.42 21.01
C ILE A 240 21.50 5.27 22.25
N PRO A 241 21.99 6.51 22.34
CA PRO A 241 21.57 7.42 23.39
C PRO A 241 20.07 7.71 23.31
N ILE A 242 19.45 8.02 24.44
CA ILE A 242 18.11 8.60 24.47
C ILE A 242 18.13 9.92 23.68
N VAL A 243 17.06 10.24 22.96
CA VAL A 243 16.99 11.44 22.12
C VAL A 243 17.27 12.70 22.94
N GLY A 244 18.31 13.44 22.53
CA GLY A 244 18.79 14.65 23.21
C GLY A 244 19.72 14.40 24.40
N GLY A 245 19.96 13.13 24.76
CA GLY A 245 20.82 12.70 25.87
C GLY A 245 22.32 12.76 25.55
N SER A 246 23.13 12.55 26.59
CA SER A 246 24.59 12.49 26.51
C SER A 246 25.09 11.21 25.82
N GLU A 247 26.39 11.17 25.51
CA GLU A 247 27.06 9.95 25.06
C GLU A 247 26.87 8.79 26.06
N VAL A 248 26.69 7.60 25.51
CA VAL A 248 26.38 6.39 26.29
C VAL A 248 27.67 5.82 26.89
N ASN A 249 27.61 5.40 28.16
CA ASN A 249 28.73 4.73 28.83
C ASN A 249 29.11 3.41 28.16
N GLU A 250 30.21 2.80 28.60
CA GLU A 250 30.64 1.49 28.11
C GLU A 250 29.56 0.42 28.39
N ASN A 251 29.06 0.37 29.63
CA ASN A 251 28.09 -0.62 30.11
C ASN A 251 26.77 0.02 30.62
N PRO A 252 25.90 0.54 29.73
CA PRO A 252 24.61 1.10 30.13
C PRO A 252 23.56 0.00 30.43
N ASP A 253 22.54 0.36 31.21
CA ASP A 253 21.29 -0.40 31.25
C ASP A 253 20.51 -0.18 29.94
N LEU A 254 20.30 -1.24 29.16
CA LEU A 254 19.52 -1.20 27.92
C LEU A 254 18.02 -1.19 28.22
N ILE A 255 17.29 -0.20 27.72
CA ILE A 255 15.85 -0.04 27.95
C ILE A 255 15.09 -0.91 26.95
N LEU A 256 14.44 -1.96 27.44
CA LEU A 256 13.64 -2.92 26.65
C LEU A 256 12.16 -2.54 26.55
N ASP A 257 11.61 -1.91 27.60
CA ASP A 257 10.27 -1.32 27.59
C ASP A 257 10.28 0.04 28.29
N GLY A 258 9.43 0.95 27.82
CA GLY A 258 9.35 2.31 28.35
C GLY A 258 10.31 3.30 27.70
N GLN A 259 11.01 2.92 26.61
CA GLN A 259 11.83 3.79 25.76
C GLN A 259 11.13 5.12 25.46
N GLN A 260 9.84 5.03 25.13
CA GLN A 260 9.10 6.22 24.73
C GLN A 260 8.81 7.15 25.93
N ARG A 261 8.46 6.57 27.09
CA ARG A 261 8.22 7.34 28.33
C ARG A 261 9.47 8.03 28.83
N ILE A 262 10.59 7.31 28.94
CA ILE A 262 11.84 7.88 29.44
C ILE A 262 12.36 8.99 28.51
N THR A 263 12.20 8.82 27.19
CA THR A 263 12.54 9.85 26.22
C THR A 263 11.64 11.09 26.37
N ALA A 264 10.33 10.93 26.57
CA ALA A 264 9.40 12.06 26.81
C ALA A 264 9.72 12.84 28.09
N ILE A 265 9.99 12.13 29.19
CA ILE A 265 10.36 12.74 30.48
C ILE A 265 11.63 13.55 30.30
N TYR A 266 12.65 12.94 29.70
CA TYR A 266 13.92 13.58 29.45
C TYR A 266 13.78 14.79 28.50
N TYR A 267 13.10 14.64 27.36
CA TYR A 267 12.91 15.69 26.36
C TYR A 267 12.21 16.92 26.94
N ALA A 268 11.12 16.73 27.67
CA ALA A 268 10.34 17.84 28.23
C ALA A 268 11.12 18.65 29.27
N VAL A 269 11.98 17.99 30.05
CA VAL A 269 12.81 18.65 31.05
C VAL A 269 14.08 19.21 30.42
N LYS A 270 14.75 18.48 29.52
CA LYS A 270 16.00 18.92 28.88
C LYS A 270 15.79 20.06 27.88
N ALA A 271 14.67 20.04 27.16
CA ALA A 271 14.40 20.88 25.97
C ALA A 271 15.55 20.85 24.95
N PRO A 272 15.91 19.66 24.42
CA PRO A 272 16.98 19.55 23.44
C PRO A 272 16.59 20.24 22.13
N GLN A 273 17.59 20.71 21.37
CA GLN A 273 17.38 21.33 20.04
C GLN A 273 17.14 20.26 18.96
N VAL A 274 16.25 19.31 19.24
CA VAL A 274 15.88 18.20 18.37
C VAL A 274 14.37 18.31 18.10
N PRO A 275 13.91 18.34 16.83
CA PRO A 275 12.47 18.34 16.53
C PRO A 275 11.76 17.08 17.06
N LEU A 276 10.48 17.23 17.39
CA LEU A 276 9.62 16.07 17.68
C LEU A 276 9.28 15.31 16.38
N PRO A 277 8.91 14.02 16.46
CA PRO A 277 8.47 13.24 15.30
C PRO A 277 7.37 13.98 14.51
N ASN A 278 7.52 14.01 13.17
CA ASN A 278 6.63 14.71 12.24
C ASN A 278 6.55 16.24 12.43
N THR A 279 7.56 16.86 13.06
CA THR A 279 7.67 18.32 13.20
C THR A 279 9.01 18.82 12.69
N GLU A 280 9.04 20.07 12.21
CA GLU A 280 10.27 20.70 11.72
C GLU A 280 11.08 21.40 12.81
N ARG A 281 10.51 21.54 14.01
CA ARG A 281 11.07 22.40 15.07
C ARG A 281 11.00 21.74 16.44
N PRO A 282 11.98 22.03 17.32
CA PRO A 282 11.91 21.65 18.73
C PRO A 282 10.70 22.25 19.45
N TYR A 283 10.25 21.57 20.49
CA TYR A 283 9.17 22.00 21.38
C TYR A 283 9.65 22.12 22.82
N GLU A 284 9.05 23.06 23.56
CA GLU A 284 9.16 23.11 25.02
C GLU A 284 7.77 22.93 25.63
N PHE A 285 7.75 22.41 26.85
CA PHE A 285 6.54 22.05 27.58
C PHE A 285 6.37 22.92 28.81
N PHE A 286 5.14 23.36 29.05
CA PHE A 286 4.77 24.29 30.09
C PHE A 286 3.60 23.74 30.90
N LEU A 287 3.73 23.80 32.22
CA LEU A 287 2.64 23.53 33.14
C LEU A 287 1.76 24.77 33.28
N ASN A 288 0.45 24.59 33.15
CA ASN A 288 -0.54 25.62 33.43
C ASN A 288 -0.97 25.56 34.91
N ILE A 289 -0.55 26.54 35.70
CA ILE A 289 -0.78 26.56 37.15
C ILE A 289 -2.27 26.61 37.49
N ASN A 290 -3.06 27.37 36.72
CA ASN A 290 -4.50 27.44 36.97
C ASN A 290 -5.19 26.12 36.67
N ALA A 291 -4.83 25.45 35.57
CA ALA A 291 -5.41 24.15 35.23
C ALA A 291 -5.00 23.06 36.24
N LEU A 292 -3.77 23.12 36.76
CA LEU A 292 -3.31 22.19 37.81
C LEU A 292 -4.08 22.34 39.12
N LEU A 293 -4.41 23.58 39.51
CA LEU A 293 -5.02 23.87 40.82
C LEU A 293 -6.56 23.82 40.80
N ASP A 294 -7.18 24.00 39.63
CA ASP A 294 -8.63 24.01 39.47
C ASP A 294 -9.14 22.63 39.00
N THR A 295 -9.67 21.85 39.93
CA THR A 295 -10.19 20.51 39.65
C THR A 295 -11.46 20.49 38.80
N SER A 296 -12.05 21.64 38.48
CA SER A 296 -13.20 21.75 37.58
C SER A 296 -12.80 21.87 36.10
N ARG A 297 -11.53 22.14 35.81
CA ARG A 297 -11.00 22.25 34.44
C ARG A 297 -10.67 20.89 33.86
N ASP A 298 -10.66 20.82 32.54
CA ASP A 298 -10.23 19.64 31.81
C ASP A 298 -8.75 19.37 32.11
N SER A 299 -8.43 18.13 32.48
CA SER A 299 -7.08 17.75 32.85
C SER A 299 -6.08 17.84 31.71
N SER A 300 -6.55 17.74 30.47
CA SER A 300 -5.73 17.95 29.27
C SER A 300 -5.20 19.38 29.13
N GLU A 301 -5.70 20.34 29.93
CA GLU A 301 -5.21 21.72 29.98
C GLU A 301 -4.01 21.91 30.92
N ILE A 302 -3.62 20.88 31.69
CA ILE A 302 -2.55 20.96 32.69
C ILE A 302 -1.19 21.18 32.02
N ILE A 303 -0.93 20.51 30.90
CA ILE A 303 0.33 20.63 30.15
C ILE A 303 0.03 21.17 28.76
N ASP A 304 0.79 22.21 28.37
CA ASP A 304 0.76 22.77 27.02
C ASP A 304 2.17 22.70 26.41
N SER A 305 2.25 22.73 25.08
CA SER A 305 3.52 22.70 24.35
C SER A 305 3.56 23.74 23.24
N GLU A 306 4.72 24.37 23.10
CA GLU A 306 4.96 25.39 22.09
C GLU A 306 6.23 25.12 21.30
N SER A 307 6.20 25.40 20.00
CA SER A 307 7.39 25.28 19.16
C SER A 307 8.36 26.42 19.42
N SER A 308 9.64 26.21 19.18
CA SER A 308 10.71 27.21 19.38
C SER A 308 10.36 28.59 18.81
N ARG A 309 9.83 28.67 17.58
CA ARG A 309 9.37 29.95 16.98
C ARG A 309 8.25 30.63 17.78
N LYS A 310 7.26 29.86 18.25
CA LYS A 310 6.14 30.44 19.01
C LYS A 310 6.58 30.89 20.40
N ILE A 311 7.55 30.19 21.00
CA ILE A 311 8.17 30.57 22.27
C ILE A 311 8.83 31.93 22.15
N GLU A 312 9.64 32.15 21.11
CA GLU A 312 10.27 33.44 20.82
C GLU A 312 9.23 34.54 20.57
N THR A 313 8.25 34.26 19.71
CA THR A 313 7.20 35.23 19.33
C THR A 313 6.36 35.65 20.53
N LYS A 314 6.03 34.70 21.42
CA LYS A 314 5.24 34.94 22.63
C LYS A 314 6.12 35.35 23.83
N ASN A 315 7.43 35.42 23.65
CA ASN A 315 8.44 35.72 24.67
C ASN A 315 8.29 34.86 25.94
N LEU A 316 8.08 33.54 25.78
CA LEU A 316 7.75 32.63 26.89
C LEU A 316 8.94 32.32 27.80
N HIS A 317 10.17 32.60 27.39
CA HIS A 317 11.34 32.52 28.28
C HIS A 317 11.43 33.68 29.27
N ASN A 318 10.67 34.76 29.07
CA ASN A 318 10.64 35.87 30.01
C ASN A 318 9.81 35.52 31.25
N THR A 319 10.46 35.47 32.40
CA THR A 319 9.85 35.11 33.68
C THR A 319 8.65 35.98 34.07
N LYS A 320 8.64 37.28 33.73
CA LYS A 320 7.47 38.15 33.98
C LYS A 320 6.25 37.76 33.13
N VAL A 321 6.50 37.31 31.88
CA VAL A 321 5.44 36.80 31.00
C VAL A 321 4.90 35.47 31.54
N GLN A 322 5.79 34.60 32.01
CA GLN A 322 5.43 33.32 32.63
C GLN A 322 4.51 33.52 33.84
N TYR A 323 4.87 34.42 34.77
CA TYR A 323 4.05 34.74 35.93
C TYR A 323 2.67 35.29 35.54
N LYS A 324 2.62 36.28 34.65
CA LYS A 324 1.36 36.88 34.19
C LYS A 324 0.44 35.86 33.52
N LYS A 325 1.02 34.92 32.75
CA LYS A 325 0.27 33.84 32.09
C LYS A 325 0.03 32.63 32.98
N LYS A 326 0.63 32.60 34.18
CA LYS A 326 0.58 31.48 35.15
C LYS A 326 1.02 30.16 34.52
N ILE A 327 2.11 30.22 33.74
CA ILE A 327 2.73 29.06 33.09
C ILE A 327 4.13 28.82 33.66
N PHE A 328 4.46 27.56 33.89
CA PHE A 328 5.74 27.14 34.44
C PHE A 328 6.50 26.28 33.42
N PRO A 329 7.70 26.65 32.97
CA PRO A 329 8.50 25.83 32.06
C PRO A 329 9.02 24.57 32.78
N LEU A 330 8.77 23.38 32.22
CA LEU A 330 9.28 22.11 32.80
C LEU A 330 10.81 22.03 32.82
N THR A 331 11.49 22.86 32.02
CA THR A 331 12.96 22.97 32.00
C THR A 331 13.57 23.42 33.32
N LEU A 332 12.79 24.07 34.18
CA LEU A 332 13.27 24.53 35.49
C LEU A 332 13.44 23.40 36.51
N PHE A 333 13.03 22.16 36.19
CA PHE A 333 13.31 20.98 37.03
C PHE A 333 14.79 20.55 37.02
N GLN A 334 15.53 20.76 35.93
CA GLN A 334 16.90 20.25 35.72
C GLN A 334 17.88 20.49 36.90
N ASN A 335 17.79 21.65 37.54
CA ASN A 335 18.70 22.09 38.60
C ASN A 335 17.99 22.51 39.90
N ARG A 336 16.73 22.09 40.08
CA ARG A 336 15.86 22.57 41.17
C ARG A 336 15.61 24.09 41.16
N ASN A 337 15.86 24.75 40.03
CA ASN A 337 15.60 26.17 39.79
C ASN A 337 14.11 26.54 39.90
N TYR A 338 13.22 25.55 39.96
CA TYR A 338 11.81 25.76 40.27
C TYR A 338 11.61 26.47 41.61
N SER A 339 12.51 26.30 42.60
CA SER A 339 12.39 26.97 43.90
C SER A 339 12.51 28.50 43.78
N ASP A 340 13.45 28.97 42.97
CA ASP A 340 13.64 30.40 42.70
C ASP A 340 12.45 30.96 41.90
N TRP A 341 11.96 30.19 40.93
CA TRP A 341 10.78 30.57 40.16
C TRP A 341 9.53 30.70 41.03
N LEU A 342 9.30 29.73 41.93
CA LEU A 342 8.17 29.75 42.88
C LEU A 342 8.25 30.95 43.81
N PHE A 343 9.45 31.29 44.31
CA PHE A 343 9.64 32.46 45.16
C PHE A 343 9.33 33.76 44.38
N GLY A 344 9.83 33.88 43.16
CA GLY A 344 9.51 35.05 42.32
C GLY A 344 8.03 35.12 41.91
N PHE A 345 7.36 33.97 41.72
CA PHE A 345 5.92 33.92 41.45
C PHE A 345 5.11 34.38 42.67
N TYR A 346 5.50 33.94 43.87
CA TYR A 346 4.95 34.44 45.13
C TYR A 346 5.08 35.97 45.26
N GLU A 347 6.26 36.53 45.01
CA GLU A 347 6.47 37.98 45.02
C GLU A 347 5.62 38.69 43.95
N HIS A 348 5.44 38.08 42.77
CA HIS A 348 4.59 38.62 41.71
C HIS A 348 3.11 38.69 42.11
N LEU A 349 2.56 37.62 42.70
CA LEU A 349 1.18 37.58 43.18
C LEU A 349 0.92 38.72 44.19
N LYS A 350 1.85 38.89 45.14
CA LYS A 350 1.78 39.91 46.17
C LYS A 350 1.92 41.33 45.64
N THR A 351 2.93 41.59 44.81
CA THR A 351 3.30 42.96 44.41
C THR A 351 2.61 43.45 43.15
N ASN A 352 2.24 42.56 42.23
CA ASN A 352 1.67 42.92 40.92
C ASN A 352 0.21 42.53 40.75
N GLU A 353 -0.26 41.45 41.37
CA GLU A 353 -1.67 41.00 41.25
C GLU A 353 -2.52 41.32 42.49
N GLY A 354 -1.92 41.84 43.56
CA GLY A 354 -2.63 42.37 44.73
C GLY A 354 -3.15 41.32 45.71
N TYR A 355 -2.64 40.09 45.64
CA TYR A 355 -2.91 39.05 46.63
C TYR A 355 -2.28 39.42 47.98
N ASP A 356 -2.91 39.00 49.07
CA ASP A 356 -2.30 39.20 50.39
C ASP A 356 -1.14 38.24 50.64
N ASP A 357 -0.38 38.49 51.71
CA ASP A 357 0.83 37.73 52.06
C ASP A 357 0.51 36.26 52.40
N GLU A 358 -0.64 36.00 53.02
CA GLU A 358 -1.03 34.65 53.43
C GLU A 358 -1.58 33.83 52.25
N GLU A 359 -2.40 34.42 51.39
CA GLU A 359 -2.88 33.82 50.14
C GLU A 359 -1.70 33.47 49.22
N SER A 360 -0.77 34.41 49.01
CA SER A 360 0.41 34.19 48.18
C SER A 360 1.27 33.05 48.74
N LYS A 361 1.46 32.99 50.07
CA LYS A 361 2.16 31.88 50.74
C LYS A 361 1.45 30.53 50.58
N GLN A 362 0.12 30.50 50.54
CA GLN A 362 -0.63 29.26 50.32
C GLN A 362 -0.34 28.68 48.94
N TYR A 363 -0.37 29.50 47.89
CA TYR A 363 0.01 29.07 46.54
C TYR A 363 1.47 28.58 46.48
N TYR A 364 2.40 29.33 47.08
CA TYR A 364 3.80 28.93 47.16
C TYR A 364 3.98 27.56 47.80
N LYS A 365 3.42 27.35 48.99
CA LYS A 365 3.55 26.08 49.74
C LYS A 365 2.93 24.91 48.96
N LYS A 366 1.73 25.12 48.40
CA LYS A 366 1.00 24.11 47.61
C LYS A 366 1.83 23.68 46.38
N LEU A 367 2.34 24.65 45.62
CA LEU A 367 3.14 24.35 44.42
C LEU A 367 4.50 23.75 44.77
N GLN A 368 5.15 24.21 45.84
CA GLN A 368 6.40 23.62 46.33
C GLN A 368 6.21 22.15 46.72
N GLU A 369 5.12 21.82 47.41
CA GLU A 369 4.75 20.45 47.75
C GLU A 369 4.53 19.60 46.48
N ILE A 370 3.70 20.07 45.54
CA ILE A 370 3.42 19.35 44.29
C ILE A 370 4.71 19.12 43.49
N PHE A 371 5.55 20.14 43.33
CA PHE A 371 6.78 20.05 42.53
C PHE A 371 7.81 19.13 43.19
N GLY A 372 7.93 19.20 44.52
CA GLY A 372 8.78 18.27 45.28
C GLY A 372 8.30 16.84 45.15
N ASN A 373 7.00 16.60 45.26
CA ASN A 373 6.40 15.28 45.09
C ASN A 373 6.62 14.73 43.67
N VAL A 374 6.37 15.53 42.63
CA VAL A 374 6.57 15.11 41.24
C VAL A 374 8.03 14.82 40.94
N TRP A 375 8.96 15.70 41.30
CA TRP A 375 10.35 15.57 40.88
C TRP A 375 11.13 14.53 41.69
N SER A 376 10.94 14.54 43.02
CA SER A 376 11.79 13.81 43.96
C SER A 376 11.06 12.69 44.72
N SER A 377 9.76 12.47 44.50
CA SER A 377 9.01 11.40 45.19
C SER A 377 8.11 10.55 44.29
N TYR A 378 7.84 10.98 43.06
CA TYR A 378 7.11 10.17 42.10
C TYR A 378 8.00 9.02 41.62
N GLU A 379 7.68 7.80 42.03
CA GLU A 379 8.48 6.60 41.77
C GLU A 379 7.96 5.82 40.56
N ILE A 380 8.87 5.50 39.63
CA ILE A 380 8.61 4.60 38.51
C ILE A 380 9.27 3.25 38.82
N PRO A 381 8.53 2.13 38.76
CA PRO A 381 9.12 0.80 38.92
C PRO A 381 10.06 0.45 37.76
N VAL A 382 11.25 -0.03 38.08
CA VAL A 382 12.27 -0.46 37.11
C VAL A 382 12.56 -1.94 37.33
N VAL A 383 12.14 -2.77 36.39
CA VAL A 383 12.40 -4.21 36.37
C VAL A 383 13.69 -4.46 35.60
N LYS A 384 14.71 -4.99 36.27
CA LYS A 384 15.97 -5.40 35.64
C LYS A 384 15.93 -6.88 35.28
N LEU A 385 16.13 -7.21 34.01
CA LEU A 385 16.28 -8.58 33.58
C LEU A 385 17.67 -9.13 33.99
N PRO A 386 17.77 -10.43 34.32
CA PRO A 386 19.05 -11.06 34.62
C PRO A 386 20.03 -10.94 33.45
N GLU A 387 21.29 -10.67 33.75
CA GLU A 387 22.39 -10.62 32.76
C GLU A 387 22.56 -11.97 32.03
N SER A 388 22.29 -13.08 32.72
CA SER A 388 22.36 -14.44 32.19
C SER A 388 21.26 -14.81 31.17
N LEU A 389 20.35 -13.89 30.84
CA LEU A 389 19.27 -14.17 29.90
C LEU A 389 19.84 -14.26 28.47
N LEU A 390 19.35 -15.21 27.66
CA LEU A 390 19.79 -15.32 26.27
C LEU A 390 19.10 -14.27 25.39
N LEU A 391 19.79 -13.82 24.34
CA LEU A 391 19.29 -12.84 23.38
C LEU A 391 17.93 -13.22 22.78
N ASP A 392 17.73 -14.48 22.40
CA ASP A 392 16.46 -15.01 21.87
C ASP A 392 15.28 -14.79 22.84
N ASN A 393 15.53 -14.98 24.14
CA ASN A 393 14.52 -14.77 25.17
C ASN A 393 14.19 -13.29 25.31
N VAL A 394 15.19 -12.40 25.20
CA VAL A 394 14.98 -10.95 25.26
C VAL A 394 14.21 -10.45 24.05
N ALA A 395 14.56 -10.89 22.83
CA ALA A 395 13.81 -10.56 21.62
C ALA A 395 12.35 -11.01 21.73
N THR A 396 12.11 -12.22 22.25
CA THR A 396 10.74 -12.74 22.48
C THR A 396 9.97 -11.93 23.53
N VAL A 397 10.63 -11.54 24.64
CA VAL A 397 10.03 -10.69 25.68
C VAL A 397 9.67 -9.32 25.09
N PHE A 398 10.55 -8.75 24.27
CA PHE A 398 10.33 -7.49 23.58
C PHE A 398 9.12 -7.53 22.65
N GLU A 399 9.00 -8.56 21.80
CA GLU A 399 7.84 -8.74 20.92
C GLU A 399 6.53 -8.86 21.71
N ARG A 400 6.53 -9.62 22.82
CA ARG A 400 5.32 -9.86 23.63
C ARG A 400 4.85 -8.63 24.38
N ILE A 401 5.76 -7.87 25.00
CA ILE A 401 5.40 -6.69 25.79
C ILE A 401 4.85 -5.57 24.91
N ASN A 402 5.46 -5.37 23.74
CA ASN A 402 5.09 -4.29 22.82
C ASN A 402 3.80 -4.56 22.02
N SER A 403 3.13 -5.71 22.24
CA SER A 403 1.85 -6.05 21.61
C SER A 403 0.65 -5.25 22.13
N LYS A 404 0.76 -4.59 23.30
CA LYS A 404 -0.37 -3.91 23.99
C LYS A 404 -0.24 -2.36 24.08
N GLY A 405 0.94 -1.79 23.82
CA GLY A 405 1.21 -0.34 23.88
C GLY A 405 1.01 0.38 22.53
N THR A 406 1.74 1.47 22.24
CA THR A 406 1.86 1.97 20.86
C THR A 406 2.47 0.84 20.02
N PRO A 407 1.70 0.19 19.11
CA PRO A 407 2.13 -1.07 18.51
C PRO A 407 3.41 -0.88 17.70
N LEU A 408 4.33 -1.84 17.78
CA LEU A 408 5.45 -1.89 16.85
C LEU A 408 4.95 -2.17 15.43
N GLY A 409 5.55 -1.50 14.45
CA GLY A 409 5.33 -1.82 13.05
C GLY A 409 5.84 -3.22 12.74
N VAL A 410 5.39 -3.81 11.62
CA VAL A 410 5.89 -5.12 11.16
C VAL A 410 7.40 -5.08 10.92
N PHE A 411 7.91 -3.97 10.37
CA PHE A 411 9.34 -3.79 10.18
C PHE A 411 10.13 -3.68 11.49
N ASP A 412 9.60 -2.98 12.51
CA ASP A 412 10.27 -2.92 13.83
C ASP A 412 10.35 -4.28 14.52
N LEU A 413 9.29 -5.09 14.39
CA LEU A 413 9.27 -6.47 14.91
C LEU A 413 10.30 -7.34 14.18
N LEU A 414 10.38 -7.23 12.86
CA LEU A 414 11.40 -7.93 12.08
C LEU A 414 12.81 -7.48 12.48
N ASN A 415 13.03 -6.18 12.67
CA ASN A 415 14.32 -5.67 13.10
C ASN A 415 14.74 -6.26 14.44
N ALA A 416 13.83 -6.37 15.41
CA ALA A 416 14.11 -7.03 16.69
C ALA A 416 14.37 -8.54 16.54
N ARG A 417 13.68 -9.20 15.60
CA ARG A 417 13.85 -10.63 15.34
C ARG A 417 15.19 -10.95 14.67
N PHE A 418 15.61 -10.17 13.69
CA PHE A 418 16.83 -10.40 12.90
C PHE A 418 18.12 -10.18 13.70
N ILE A 419 18.04 -9.57 14.89
CA ILE A 419 19.16 -9.43 15.82
C ILE A 419 19.72 -10.77 16.29
N ILE A 420 18.88 -11.81 16.42
CA ILE A 420 19.37 -13.16 16.77
C ILE A 420 20.27 -13.75 15.67
N HIS A 421 20.30 -13.13 14.49
CA HIS A 421 21.11 -13.50 13.33
C HIS A 421 22.25 -12.51 13.07
N ASP A 422 22.60 -11.67 14.05
CA ASP A 422 23.59 -10.59 13.94
C ASP A 422 23.25 -9.56 12.82
N ILE A 423 21.97 -9.39 12.48
CA ILE A 423 21.49 -8.42 11.47
C ILE A 423 20.66 -7.32 12.13
N VAL A 424 21.11 -6.07 12.00
CA VAL A 424 20.35 -4.87 12.37
C VAL A 424 19.66 -4.32 11.12
N LEU A 425 18.45 -4.78 10.79
CA LEU A 425 17.72 -4.38 9.56
C LEU A 425 17.59 -2.87 9.38
N LYS A 426 17.56 -2.09 10.45
CA LYS A 426 17.57 -0.62 10.38
C LYS A 426 18.84 -0.07 9.77
N ASN A 427 20.00 -0.62 10.13
CA ASN A 427 21.27 -0.18 9.56
C ASN A 427 21.32 -0.54 8.07
N GLU A 428 20.91 -1.76 7.73
CA GLU A 428 20.76 -2.20 6.33
C GLU A 428 19.78 -1.32 5.55
N TRP A 429 18.70 -0.87 6.20
CA TRP A 429 17.74 0.05 5.60
C TRP A 429 18.34 1.44 5.36
N GLU A 430 19.13 1.98 6.29
CA GLU A 430 19.79 3.28 6.10
C GLU A 430 20.75 3.25 4.90
N GLU A 431 21.49 2.15 4.71
CA GLU A 431 22.33 1.96 3.52
C GLU A 431 21.52 1.90 2.21
N ILE A 432 20.37 1.20 2.21
CA ILE A 432 19.46 1.16 1.06
C ILE A 432 18.87 2.55 0.76
N LYS A 433 18.44 3.26 1.81
CA LYS A 433 17.88 4.60 1.69
C LYS A 433 18.90 5.57 1.10
N ASP A 434 20.15 5.52 1.53
CA ASP A 434 21.19 6.42 1.03
C ASP A 434 21.68 6.07 -0.39
N SER A 435 21.52 4.82 -0.82
CA SER A 435 21.94 4.34 -2.14
C SER A 435 20.89 4.49 -3.25
N HIS A 436 19.63 4.75 -2.92
CA HIS A 436 18.53 4.82 -3.89
C HIS A 436 17.78 6.15 -3.81
N GLU A 437 17.91 6.98 -4.86
CA GLU A 437 17.39 8.35 -4.88
C GLU A 437 15.86 8.42 -4.71
N ASN A 438 15.08 7.60 -5.43
CA ASN A 438 13.62 7.68 -5.35
C ASN A 438 13.08 7.08 -4.05
N ILE A 439 13.66 5.99 -3.56
CA ILE A 439 13.41 5.45 -2.21
C ILE A 439 13.64 6.54 -1.15
N ARG A 440 14.78 7.23 -1.18
CA ARG A 440 15.09 8.31 -0.24
C ARG A 440 14.06 9.43 -0.32
N LYS A 441 13.75 9.89 -1.52
CA LYS A 441 12.76 10.93 -1.77
C LYS A 441 11.37 10.53 -1.23
N TRP A 442 10.93 9.30 -1.48
CA TRP A 442 9.68 8.76 -0.95
C TRP A 442 9.66 8.67 0.58
N TYR A 443 10.77 8.27 1.19
CA TYR A 443 10.85 8.17 2.64
C TYR A 443 10.92 9.55 3.31
N ASP A 444 11.86 10.40 2.90
CA ASP A 444 12.17 11.68 3.55
C ASP A 444 11.18 12.79 3.15
N GLU A 445 11.03 13.06 1.84
CA GLU A 445 10.23 14.20 1.35
C GLU A 445 8.73 13.92 1.45
N PHE A 446 8.31 12.70 1.06
CA PHE A 446 6.90 12.30 1.12
C PHE A 446 6.50 11.65 2.46
N LYS A 447 7.42 11.58 3.43
CA LYS A 447 7.19 11.07 4.81
C LYS A 447 6.56 9.68 4.85
N ASN A 448 6.96 8.78 3.94
CA ASN A 448 6.43 7.43 3.87
C ASN A 448 7.30 6.43 4.65
N ASP A 449 6.95 6.18 5.90
CA ASP A 449 7.64 5.24 6.79
C ASP A 449 7.51 3.76 6.40
N LYS A 450 6.68 3.43 5.38
CA LYS A 450 6.39 2.06 4.95
C LYS A 450 7.31 1.54 3.84
N VAL A 451 8.18 2.36 3.27
CA VAL A 451 9.11 1.91 2.22
C VAL A 451 9.94 0.67 2.63
N PRO A 452 10.57 0.60 3.82
CA PRO A 452 11.28 -0.61 4.24
C PRO A 452 10.35 -1.84 4.36
N LEU A 453 9.08 -1.61 4.73
CA LEU A 453 8.07 -2.68 4.78
C LEU A 453 7.78 -3.25 3.39
N TYR A 454 7.81 -2.44 2.34
CA TYR A 454 7.60 -2.94 0.96
C TYR A 454 8.70 -3.89 0.52
N ILE A 455 9.96 -3.67 0.94
CA ILE A 455 11.07 -4.57 0.62
C ILE A 455 10.84 -5.95 1.26
N VAL A 456 10.58 -6.00 2.57
CA VAL A 456 10.33 -7.29 3.26
C VAL A 456 9.05 -7.99 2.76
N GLN A 457 8.03 -7.23 2.38
CA GLN A 457 6.81 -7.79 1.78
C GLN A 457 7.07 -8.40 0.41
N ALA A 458 7.84 -7.72 -0.44
CA ALA A 458 8.22 -8.23 -1.75
C ALA A 458 9.12 -9.48 -1.63
N LEU A 459 10.03 -9.50 -0.65
CA LEU A 459 10.84 -10.70 -0.34
C LEU A 459 9.97 -11.88 0.09
N ALA A 460 9.06 -11.69 1.05
CA ALA A 460 8.17 -12.73 1.52
C ALA A 460 7.32 -13.30 0.38
N LEU A 461 6.79 -12.42 -0.48
CA LEU A 461 5.99 -12.79 -1.64
C LEU A 461 6.83 -13.55 -2.68
N SER A 462 8.04 -13.08 -3.01
CA SER A 462 8.92 -13.75 -3.98
C SER A 462 9.40 -15.13 -3.48
N LYS A 463 9.73 -15.29 -2.19
CA LYS A 463 10.21 -16.56 -1.63
C LYS A 463 9.08 -17.58 -1.42
N SER A 464 7.92 -17.16 -0.93
CA SER A 464 6.87 -18.09 -0.48
C SER A 464 5.57 -18.02 -1.28
N GLY A 465 5.34 -16.95 -2.04
CA GLY A 465 4.06 -16.66 -2.67
C GLY A 465 2.95 -16.27 -1.68
N PHE A 466 3.32 -15.95 -0.43
CA PHE A 466 2.43 -15.51 0.65
C PHE A 466 2.86 -14.17 1.22
N LEU A 467 1.90 -13.30 1.56
CA LEU A 467 2.13 -11.95 2.08
C LEU A 467 1.43 -11.68 3.43
N ARG A 468 0.73 -12.68 3.98
CA ARG A 468 0.13 -12.58 5.32
C ARG A 468 1.15 -12.10 6.35
N ARG A 469 0.69 -11.29 7.30
CA ARG A 469 1.50 -10.81 8.44
C ARG A 469 2.34 -11.90 9.11
N LYS A 470 1.78 -13.11 9.30
CA LYS A 470 2.53 -14.25 9.88
C LYS A 470 3.75 -14.63 9.04
N THR A 471 3.59 -14.70 7.72
CA THR A 471 4.68 -15.02 6.79
C THR A 471 5.75 -13.93 6.83
N VAL A 472 5.34 -12.66 6.79
CA VAL A 472 6.27 -11.53 6.82
C VAL A 472 7.05 -11.51 8.14
N LEU A 473 6.40 -11.75 9.29
CA LEU A 473 7.06 -11.80 10.61
C LEU A 473 7.97 -13.02 10.81
N ASN A 474 7.80 -14.06 10.00
CA ASN A 474 8.61 -15.28 10.00
C ASN A 474 9.53 -15.33 8.75
N LEU A 475 9.93 -14.17 8.23
CA LEU A 475 10.76 -14.10 7.01
C LEU A 475 12.09 -14.84 7.21
N ASP A 476 12.69 -14.77 8.39
CA ASP A 476 13.88 -15.52 8.79
C ASP A 476 13.73 -17.05 8.58
N GLU A 477 12.56 -17.62 8.83
CA GLU A 477 12.30 -19.05 8.62
C GLU A 477 12.38 -19.44 7.14
N LEU A 478 12.14 -18.52 6.21
CA LEU A 478 12.27 -18.75 4.77
C LEU A 478 13.74 -18.78 4.29
N TYR A 479 14.68 -18.34 5.13
CA TYR A 479 16.12 -18.31 4.85
C TYR A 479 16.91 -19.37 5.66
N LYS A 480 16.22 -20.30 6.32
CA LYS A 480 16.85 -21.43 7.00
C LYS A 480 17.16 -22.54 5.98
N ILE A 481 18.41 -22.64 5.54
CA ILE A 481 18.90 -23.76 4.72
C ILE A 481 19.41 -24.84 5.67
N SER A 482 18.85 -26.06 5.58
CA SER A 482 19.26 -27.20 6.42
C SER A 482 19.11 -26.99 7.94
N GLY A 483 18.29 -26.01 8.35
CA GLY A 483 18.03 -25.66 9.75
C GLY A 483 18.68 -24.35 10.21
N ASP A 484 19.77 -23.93 9.54
CA ASP A 484 20.54 -22.74 9.91
C ASP A 484 20.19 -21.54 9.01
N PHE A 485 20.09 -20.36 9.59
CA PHE A 485 19.79 -19.12 8.88
C PHE A 485 20.99 -18.63 8.04
N SER A 486 20.76 -18.32 6.77
CA SER A 486 21.77 -17.78 5.87
C SER A 486 21.71 -16.25 5.79
N SER A 487 22.53 -15.56 6.60
CA SER A 487 22.62 -14.09 6.59
C SER A 487 23.05 -13.54 5.23
N GLU A 488 23.99 -14.20 4.55
CA GLU A 488 24.48 -13.79 3.22
C GLU A 488 23.37 -13.85 2.16
N GLU A 489 22.59 -14.93 2.12
CA GLU A 489 21.48 -15.06 1.17
C GLU A 489 20.41 -14.00 1.42
N PHE A 490 20.03 -13.79 2.69
CA PHE A 490 19.06 -12.75 3.05
C PHE A 490 19.52 -11.36 2.62
N LEU A 491 20.76 -10.97 2.95
CA LEU A 491 21.29 -9.65 2.62
C LEU A 491 21.44 -9.46 1.11
N ASN A 492 21.82 -10.50 0.36
CA ASN A 492 21.86 -10.45 -1.10
C ASN A 492 20.46 -10.21 -1.70
N ASP A 493 19.47 -10.97 -1.25
CA ASP A 493 18.08 -10.80 -1.70
C ASP A 493 17.50 -9.45 -1.27
N TRP A 494 17.82 -8.95 -0.06
CA TRP A 494 17.43 -7.63 0.43
C TRP A 494 17.95 -6.52 -0.48
N ASN A 495 19.26 -6.56 -0.78
CA ASN A 495 19.91 -5.60 -1.68
C ASN A 495 19.35 -5.70 -3.10
N GLU A 496 19.12 -6.90 -3.61
CA GLU A 496 18.53 -7.09 -4.94
C GLU A 496 17.09 -6.57 -5.00
N MET A 497 16.25 -6.93 -4.03
CA MET A 497 14.85 -6.53 -3.97
C MET A 497 14.67 -5.02 -3.83
N SER A 498 15.58 -4.34 -3.13
CA SER A 498 15.58 -2.88 -3.03
C SER A 498 15.62 -2.20 -4.42
N LYS A 499 16.36 -2.76 -5.38
CA LYS A 499 16.45 -2.24 -6.76
C LYS A 499 15.12 -2.36 -7.50
N TYR A 500 14.38 -3.43 -7.26
CA TYR A 500 13.05 -3.61 -7.85
C TYR A 500 11.99 -2.74 -7.20
N VAL A 501 12.12 -2.47 -5.90
CA VAL A 501 11.28 -1.47 -5.23
C VAL A 501 11.60 -0.07 -5.79
N GLU A 502 12.87 0.28 -5.97
CA GLU A 502 13.28 1.53 -6.64
C GLU A 502 12.72 1.65 -8.06
N GLU A 503 12.84 0.60 -8.89
CA GLU A 503 12.26 0.57 -10.24
C GLU A 503 10.73 0.71 -10.18
N THR A 504 10.08 0.07 -9.20
CA THR A 504 8.62 0.17 -9.00
C THR A 504 8.21 1.59 -8.65
N ILE A 505 8.91 2.24 -7.71
CA ILE A 505 8.68 3.64 -7.32
C ILE A 505 8.84 4.54 -8.54
N THR A 506 9.91 4.35 -9.30
CA THR A 506 10.19 5.11 -10.54
C THR A 506 9.04 4.96 -11.54
N ARG A 507 8.56 3.73 -11.78
CA ARG A 507 7.43 3.46 -12.68
C ARG A 507 6.13 4.06 -12.17
N ILE A 508 5.85 3.93 -10.87
CA ILE A 508 4.63 4.46 -10.26
C ILE A 508 4.58 5.98 -10.36
N THR A 509 5.71 6.65 -10.12
CA THR A 509 5.79 8.12 -10.10
C THR A 509 5.93 8.75 -11.48
N SER A 510 6.54 8.04 -12.44
CA SER A 510 6.77 8.58 -13.79
C SER A 510 5.45 8.93 -14.50
N THR A 511 5.42 10.09 -15.14
CA THR A 511 4.31 10.53 -16.02
C THR A 511 4.54 10.18 -17.49
N GLY A 512 5.71 9.64 -17.83
CA GLY A 512 6.03 9.18 -19.18
C GLY A 512 5.14 8.02 -19.64
N VAL A 513 5.34 7.59 -20.90
CA VAL A 513 4.51 6.56 -21.55
C VAL A 513 4.41 5.29 -20.70
N GLU A 514 5.53 4.85 -20.14
CA GLU A 514 5.66 3.62 -19.33
C GLU A 514 5.31 3.77 -17.84
N GLY A 515 5.05 4.99 -17.37
CA GLY A 515 4.78 5.28 -15.96
C GLY A 515 3.30 5.25 -15.58
N PHE A 516 2.99 5.31 -14.28
CA PHE A 516 1.61 5.31 -13.78
C PHE A 516 1.11 6.68 -13.33
N GLY A 517 1.97 7.70 -13.19
CA GLY A 517 1.58 9.09 -12.92
C GLY A 517 1.25 9.42 -11.48
N ALA A 518 1.55 8.56 -10.51
CA ALA A 518 1.38 8.86 -9.09
C ALA A 518 2.55 9.71 -8.58
N VAL A 519 2.50 10.99 -8.93
CA VAL A 519 3.60 11.95 -8.73
C VAL A 519 3.91 12.27 -7.27
N ASN A 520 3.06 11.82 -6.35
CA ASN A 520 3.32 11.77 -4.92
C ASN A 520 2.77 10.45 -4.32
N TYR A 521 3.17 10.16 -3.08
CA TYR A 521 2.71 8.96 -2.36
C TYR A 521 1.19 8.92 -2.18
N ASP A 522 0.56 10.07 -1.91
CA ASP A 522 -0.87 10.15 -1.66
C ASP A 522 -1.71 9.78 -2.88
N PHE A 523 -1.18 9.94 -4.10
CA PHE A 523 -1.82 9.54 -5.35
C PHE A 523 -1.62 8.07 -5.71
N ILE A 524 -0.91 7.27 -4.91
CA ILE A 524 -0.88 5.82 -5.12
C ILE A 524 -2.27 5.26 -4.76
N PRO A 525 -3.00 4.63 -5.71
CA PRO A 525 -4.34 4.12 -5.45
C PRO A 525 -4.37 3.06 -4.35
N TYR A 526 -3.44 2.10 -4.42
CA TYR A 526 -3.26 1.05 -3.43
C TYR A 526 -1.77 0.80 -3.17
N THR A 527 -1.32 1.09 -1.94
CA THR A 527 0.11 0.99 -1.58
C THR A 527 0.63 -0.46 -1.62
N ILE A 528 -0.26 -1.45 -1.50
CA ILE A 528 0.10 -2.86 -1.60
C ILE A 528 0.54 -3.28 -3.01
N MET A 529 0.25 -2.47 -4.03
CA MET A 529 0.75 -2.71 -5.39
C MET A 529 2.26 -2.54 -5.48
N VAL A 530 2.89 -1.75 -4.59
CA VAL A 530 4.34 -1.54 -4.60
C VAL A 530 5.12 -2.85 -4.40
N PRO A 531 4.93 -3.61 -3.30
CA PRO A 531 5.65 -4.88 -3.13
C PRO A 531 5.28 -5.92 -4.19
N LEU A 532 4.02 -5.93 -4.66
CA LEU A 532 3.60 -6.87 -5.72
C LEU A 532 4.28 -6.58 -7.06
N ILE A 533 4.30 -5.32 -7.52
CA ILE A 533 4.98 -4.95 -8.75
C ILE A 533 6.48 -5.21 -8.63
N ALA A 534 7.11 -4.89 -7.50
CA ALA A 534 8.53 -5.19 -7.28
C ALA A 534 8.83 -6.70 -7.40
N SER A 535 8.02 -7.55 -6.76
CA SER A 535 8.13 -9.01 -6.92
C SER A 535 7.92 -9.46 -8.36
N LEU A 536 6.96 -8.89 -9.10
CA LEU A 536 6.71 -9.22 -10.51
C LEU A 536 7.86 -8.76 -11.43
N LEU A 537 8.47 -7.59 -11.15
CA LEU A 537 9.62 -7.10 -11.90
C LEU A 537 10.83 -8.04 -11.72
N LYS A 538 11.07 -8.54 -10.50
CA LYS A 538 12.08 -9.57 -10.24
C LYS A 538 11.84 -10.84 -11.04
N GLU A 539 10.60 -11.32 -11.11
CA GLU A 539 10.25 -12.54 -11.86
C GLU A 539 10.51 -12.43 -13.37
N ILE A 540 10.42 -11.22 -13.94
CA ILE A 540 10.54 -11.00 -15.38
C ILE A 540 11.91 -10.48 -15.83
N GLU A 541 12.86 -10.28 -14.92
CA GLU A 541 14.16 -9.65 -15.22
C GLU A 541 14.85 -10.36 -16.40
N ASN A 542 14.91 -11.68 -16.35
CA ASN A 542 15.56 -12.51 -17.37
C ASN A 542 14.58 -13.09 -18.41
N ASN A 543 13.32 -12.60 -18.44
CA ASN A 543 12.33 -13.10 -19.37
C ASN A 543 12.54 -12.50 -20.78
N PRO A 544 12.70 -13.31 -21.85
CA PRO A 544 12.93 -12.80 -23.20
C PRO A 544 11.76 -11.97 -23.75
N LYS A 545 10.57 -12.08 -23.16
CA LYS A 545 9.36 -11.30 -23.48
C LYS A 545 9.08 -10.21 -22.44
N ARG A 546 10.11 -9.65 -21.80
CA ARG A 546 9.97 -8.63 -20.74
C ARG A 546 9.00 -7.50 -21.11
N THR A 547 9.10 -6.93 -22.32
CA THR A 547 8.19 -5.86 -22.78
C THR A 547 6.72 -6.28 -22.75
N SER A 548 6.41 -7.49 -23.22
CA SER A 548 5.04 -8.03 -23.16
C SER A 548 4.58 -8.22 -21.70
N CYS A 549 5.47 -8.67 -20.82
CA CYS A 549 5.15 -8.81 -19.40
C CYS A 549 4.91 -7.47 -18.71
N ILE A 550 5.67 -6.43 -19.06
CA ILE A 550 5.44 -5.06 -18.57
C ILE A 550 4.07 -4.55 -19.02
N ASN A 551 3.67 -4.80 -20.28
CA ASN A 551 2.33 -4.41 -20.75
C ASN A 551 1.21 -5.14 -19.98
N LYS A 552 1.42 -6.41 -19.63
CA LYS A 552 0.50 -7.16 -18.75
C LYS A 552 0.42 -6.57 -17.35
N ILE A 553 1.55 -6.12 -16.76
CA ILE A 553 1.57 -5.41 -15.48
C ILE A 553 0.79 -4.09 -15.59
N ARG A 554 0.96 -3.34 -16.68
CA ARG A 554 0.23 -2.08 -16.91
C ARG A 554 -1.28 -2.31 -17.02
N PHE A 555 -1.68 -3.31 -17.79
CA PHE A 555 -3.07 -3.74 -17.89
C PHE A 555 -3.62 -4.09 -16.49
N TRP A 556 -2.92 -4.97 -15.77
CA TRP A 556 -3.30 -5.40 -14.42
C TRP A 556 -3.44 -4.22 -13.46
N TYR A 557 -2.52 -3.25 -13.51
CA TYR A 557 -2.55 -2.08 -12.63
C TYR A 557 -3.84 -1.28 -12.83
N TRP A 558 -4.13 -0.85 -14.06
CA TRP A 558 -5.30 -0.03 -14.35
C TRP A 558 -6.61 -0.78 -14.20
N ASN A 559 -6.69 -2.03 -14.66
CA ASN A 559 -7.90 -2.86 -14.57
C ASN A 559 -8.34 -3.05 -13.11
N ASN A 560 -7.40 -3.35 -12.21
CA ASN A 560 -7.72 -3.60 -10.81
C ASN A 560 -8.06 -2.35 -10.01
N ILE A 561 -7.57 -1.18 -10.44
CA ILE A 561 -7.98 0.10 -9.87
C ILE A 561 -9.44 0.40 -10.25
N LEU A 562 -9.83 0.15 -11.51
CA LEU A 562 -11.21 0.35 -11.95
C LEU A 562 -12.19 -0.57 -11.22
N GLY A 563 -11.82 -1.85 -11.03
CA GLY A 563 -12.62 -2.85 -10.32
C GLY A 563 -12.61 -2.75 -8.79
N ASP A 564 -11.94 -1.77 -8.19
CA ASP A 564 -11.78 -1.62 -6.73
C ASP A 564 -11.30 -2.91 -6.02
N ARG A 565 -10.48 -3.72 -6.69
CA ARG A 565 -10.12 -5.09 -6.28
C ARG A 565 -9.42 -5.16 -4.91
N TYR A 566 -8.71 -4.10 -4.55
CA TYR A 566 -7.93 -3.99 -3.31
C TYR A 566 -8.63 -3.20 -2.20
N SER A 567 -9.93 -2.91 -2.33
CA SER A 567 -10.73 -2.23 -1.29
C SER A 567 -11.02 -3.11 -0.05
N GLY A 568 -10.87 -4.44 -0.16
CA GLY A 568 -11.17 -5.44 0.88
C GLY A 568 -9.95 -6.17 1.45
N SER A 569 -10.00 -7.52 1.50
CA SER A 569 -8.90 -8.36 2.02
C SER A 569 -7.69 -8.34 1.08
N THR A 570 -6.80 -7.36 1.25
CA THR A 570 -5.68 -7.07 0.35
C THR A 570 -4.67 -8.21 0.24
N ASP A 571 -4.32 -8.85 1.36
CA ASP A 571 -3.22 -9.82 1.40
C ASP A 571 -3.51 -11.05 0.53
N SER A 572 -4.68 -11.68 0.73
CA SER A 572 -5.12 -12.84 -0.06
C SER A 572 -5.25 -12.55 -1.55
N THR A 573 -5.68 -11.33 -1.89
CA THR A 573 -5.83 -10.88 -3.28
C THR A 573 -4.46 -10.73 -3.93
N VAL A 574 -3.48 -10.10 -3.24
CA VAL A 574 -2.10 -10.01 -3.73
C VAL A 574 -1.47 -11.38 -3.93
N GLU A 575 -1.66 -12.30 -2.99
CA GLU A 575 -1.16 -13.69 -3.09
C GLU A 575 -1.71 -14.41 -4.33
N SER A 576 -3.00 -14.20 -4.62
CA SER A 576 -3.67 -14.77 -5.79
C SER A 576 -3.17 -14.12 -7.08
N ASP A 577 -3.17 -12.79 -7.14
CA ASP A 577 -2.77 -12.02 -8.31
C ASP A 577 -1.31 -12.27 -8.67
N PHE A 578 -0.40 -12.37 -7.69
CA PHE A 578 1.00 -12.75 -7.94
C PHE A 578 1.10 -14.09 -8.68
N LYS A 579 0.37 -15.11 -8.22
CA LYS A 579 0.36 -16.45 -8.85
C LYS A 579 -0.26 -16.43 -10.24
N ILE A 580 -1.34 -15.67 -10.43
CA ILE A 580 -2.02 -15.51 -11.72
C ILE A 580 -1.11 -14.81 -12.73
N MET A 581 -0.48 -13.71 -12.33
CA MET A 581 0.44 -12.93 -13.17
C MET A 581 1.63 -13.76 -13.63
N LYS A 582 2.26 -14.53 -12.72
CA LYS A 582 3.36 -15.45 -13.09
C LYS A 582 2.94 -16.43 -14.19
N LYS A 583 1.79 -17.10 -14.01
CA LYS A 583 1.23 -18.01 -15.03
C LYS A 583 0.92 -17.29 -16.34
N TRP A 584 0.50 -16.04 -16.28
CA TRP A 584 0.22 -15.24 -17.48
C TRP A 584 1.50 -14.86 -18.23
N PHE A 585 2.59 -14.55 -17.54
CA PHE A 585 3.90 -14.29 -18.15
C PHE A 585 4.43 -15.51 -18.91
N ASP A 586 4.26 -16.70 -18.34
CA ASP A 586 4.71 -17.97 -18.94
C ASP A 586 3.83 -18.43 -20.12
N GLY A 587 2.70 -17.76 -20.37
CA GLY A 587 1.75 -18.13 -21.43
C GLY A 587 0.86 -19.33 -21.06
N HIS A 588 0.81 -19.70 -19.77
CA HIS A 588 -0.04 -20.78 -19.25
C HIS A 588 -1.47 -20.31 -18.90
N ALA A 589 -1.76 -19.03 -19.06
CA ALA A 589 -3.09 -18.44 -18.94
C ALA A 589 -3.33 -17.47 -20.10
N THR A 590 -4.53 -17.50 -20.67
CA THR A 590 -5.03 -16.51 -21.62
C THR A 590 -5.88 -15.51 -20.84
N ASP A 591 -5.47 -14.24 -20.84
CA ASP A 591 -6.16 -13.06 -20.28
C ASP A 591 -6.94 -13.35 -18.98
N PRO A 592 -6.24 -13.62 -17.87
CA PRO A 592 -6.83 -14.20 -16.67
C PRO A 592 -7.62 -13.19 -15.81
N PHE A 593 -7.73 -11.94 -16.25
CA PHE A 593 -8.52 -10.92 -15.58
C PHE A 593 -9.63 -10.47 -16.53
N ASP A 594 -10.87 -10.56 -16.06
CA ASP A 594 -11.99 -9.92 -16.73
C ASP A 594 -11.76 -8.42 -16.79
N VAL A 595 -12.17 -7.81 -17.89
CA VAL A 595 -11.99 -6.37 -18.03
C VAL A 595 -13.08 -5.63 -17.27
N GLU A 596 -12.65 -4.75 -16.38
CA GLU A 596 -13.52 -4.01 -15.49
C GLU A 596 -14.11 -2.79 -16.21
N GLU A 597 -15.40 -2.85 -16.52
CA GLU A 597 -16.15 -1.72 -17.03
C GLU A 597 -16.78 -0.93 -15.88
N ARG A 598 -16.13 0.18 -15.50
CA ARG A 598 -16.70 1.08 -14.48
C ARG A 598 -17.75 2.00 -15.10
N SER A 599 -18.99 1.88 -14.63
CA SER A 599 -20.11 2.68 -15.13
C SER A 599 -20.14 4.12 -14.59
N ASN A 600 -19.50 4.40 -13.45
CA ASN A 600 -19.52 5.71 -12.81
C ASN A 600 -18.12 6.13 -12.34
N PHE A 601 -17.64 7.26 -12.87
CA PHE A 601 -16.36 7.88 -12.48
C PHE A 601 -16.53 9.03 -11.47
N ASN A 602 -17.76 9.35 -11.09
CA ASN A 602 -18.06 10.38 -10.10
C ASN A 602 -17.83 9.86 -8.68
N THR A 603 -16.71 10.27 -8.06
CA THR A 603 -16.38 10.00 -6.65
C THR A 603 -15.96 11.29 -5.95
N GLN A 604 -16.44 11.49 -4.72
CA GLN A 604 -16.13 12.66 -3.88
C GLN A 604 -15.02 12.37 -2.86
N LYS A 605 -14.62 11.10 -2.72
CA LYS A 605 -13.65 10.67 -1.71
C LYS A 605 -12.24 10.77 -2.30
N SER A 606 -11.50 11.80 -1.91
CA SER A 606 -10.11 12.02 -2.37
C SER A 606 -9.17 10.85 -2.06
N ASN A 607 -9.46 10.07 -1.03
CA ASN A 607 -8.72 8.87 -0.68
C ASN A 607 -9.12 7.60 -1.47
N SER A 608 -10.17 7.66 -2.29
CA SER A 608 -10.59 6.51 -3.10
C SER A 608 -9.59 6.22 -4.21
N ALA A 609 -9.42 4.93 -4.54
CA ALA A 609 -8.49 4.50 -5.58
C ALA A 609 -8.78 5.14 -6.94
N LEU A 610 -10.06 5.20 -7.32
CA LEU A 610 -10.52 5.87 -8.53
C LEU A 610 -10.12 7.36 -8.56
N TYR A 611 -10.33 8.09 -7.45
CA TYR A 611 -10.00 9.51 -7.39
C TYR A 611 -8.52 9.75 -7.68
N LYS A 612 -7.67 8.99 -6.97
CA LYS A 612 -6.22 9.02 -7.14
C LYS A 612 -5.80 8.65 -8.56
N ALA A 613 -6.43 7.64 -9.14
CA ALA A 613 -6.16 7.20 -10.51
C ALA A 613 -6.46 8.29 -11.54
N VAL A 614 -7.57 9.02 -11.40
CA VAL A 614 -7.89 10.16 -12.28
C VAL A 614 -6.80 11.23 -12.19
N MET A 615 -6.33 11.55 -10.98
CA MET A 615 -5.21 12.49 -10.80
C MET A 615 -3.92 11.99 -11.47
N CYS A 616 -3.63 10.70 -11.37
CA CYS A 616 -2.49 10.09 -12.04
C CYS A 616 -2.57 10.20 -13.57
N VAL A 617 -3.75 9.96 -14.15
CA VAL A 617 -3.95 10.09 -15.61
C VAL A 617 -3.85 11.55 -16.05
N ILE A 618 -4.37 12.51 -15.28
CA ILE A 618 -4.19 13.94 -15.53
C ILE A 618 -2.69 14.29 -15.54
N ALA A 619 -1.92 13.82 -14.56
CA ALA A 619 -0.47 14.03 -14.52
C ALA A 619 0.22 13.41 -15.75
N LYS A 620 -0.17 12.21 -16.18
CA LYS A 620 0.34 11.57 -17.42
C LYS A 620 0.00 12.33 -18.69
N LYS A 621 -1.10 13.09 -18.71
CA LYS A 621 -1.47 13.95 -19.84
C LYS A 621 -0.73 15.28 -19.86
N GLY A 622 0.10 15.53 -18.87
CA GLY A 622 1.02 16.65 -18.84
C GLY A 622 0.54 17.83 -18.02
N ALA A 623 -0.73 17.90 -17.58
CA ALA A 623 -1.24 18.86 -16.59
C ALA A 623 -0.63 20.29 -16.65
N LEU A 624 -0.62 20.93 -17.83
CA LEU A 624 -0.05 22.27 -18.03
C LEU A 624 -0.75 23.33 -17.18
N ASP A 625 0.01 24.27 -16.61
CA ASP A 625 -0.59 25.36 -15.86
C ASP A 625 -1.55 26.18 -16.73
N PHE A 626 -2.75 26.46 -16.22
CA PHE A 626 -3.78 27.14 -17.00
C PHE A 626 -3.33 28.55 -17.40
N ILE A 627 -2.65 29.26 -16.49
CA ILE A 627 -2.24 30.65 -16.68
C ILE A 627 -1.00 30.71 -17.57
N ARG A 628 0.08 30.01 -17.20
CA ARG A 628 1.37 30.18 -17.88
C ARG A 628 1.61 29.19 -19.01
N GLY A 629 0.92 28.05 -19.00
CA GLY A 629 1.23 26.92 -19.89
C GLY A 629 2.51 26.20 -19.49
N ASP A 630 3.05 26.50 -18.30
CA ASP A 630 4.25 25.86 -17.78
C ASP A 630 3.99 24.36 -17.55
N PRO A 631 4.95 23.47 -17.84
CA PRO A 631 4.84 22.08 -17.47
C PRO A 631 4.77 21.93 -15.94
N PRO A 632 4.04 20.93 -15.45
CA PRO A 632 3.83 20.71 -14.02
C PRO A 632 5.15 20.44 -13.31
N GLN A 633 5.40 21.18 -12.23
CA GLN A 633 6.38 20.81 -11.22
C GLN A 633 5.64 20.02 -10.16
N TYR A 634 5.66 18.69 -10.30
CA TYR A 634 4.75 17.83 -9.55
C TYR A 634 4.92 17.85 -8.02
N SER A 635 6.03 18.38 -7.50
CA SER A 635 6.23 18.60 -6.06
C SER A 635 5.32 19.69 -5.47
N ASN A 636 4.78 20.58 -6.33
CA ASN A 636 4.08 21.81 -5.93
C ASN A 636 2.67 21.89 -6.56
N LEU A 637 2.08 20.75 -6.91
CA LEU A 637 0.71 20.71 -7.44
C LEU A 637 -0.29 20.49 -6.33
N GLU A 638 -1.35 21.28 -6.37
CA GLU A 638 -2.51 21.16 -5.51
C GLU A 638 -3.71 20.58 -6.26
N ASP A 639 -4.50 19.81 -5.53
CA ASP A 639 -5.80 19.32 -5.96
C ASP A 639 -6.84 20.44 -5.80
N HIS A 640 -7.37 20.94 -6.92
CA HIS A 640 -8.20 22.15 -6.99
C HIS A 640 -9.57 21.92 -7.65
N HIS A 641 -10.58 22.69 -7.21
CA HIS A 641 -11.93 22.68 -7.78
C HIS A 641 -12.04 23.61 -8.99
N ILE A 642 -12.31 23.06 -10.19
CA ILE A 642 -12.49 23.86 -11.42
C ILE A 642 -13.67 24.84 -11.28
N PHE A 643 -14.82 24.37 -10.79
CA PHE A 643 -15.90 25.24 -10.33
C PHE A 643 -15.78 25.47 -8.83
N PRO A 644 -15.81 26.72 -8.34
CA PRO A 644 -15.55 27.03 -6.95
C PRO A 644 -16.64 26.49 -6.02
N ARG A 645 -16.20 25.79 -4.97
CA ARG A 645 -17.08 25.19 -3.95
C ARG A 645 -18.06 26.18 -3.32
N SER A 646 -17.63 27.43 -3.12
CA SER A 646 -18.46 28.50 -2.53
C SER A 646 -19.69 28.86 -3.37
N LYS A 647 -19.71 28.50 -4.67
CA LYS A 647 -20.80 28.77 -5.60
C LYS A 647 -21.59 27.52 -6.00
N ALA A 648 -21.47 26.41 -5.26
CA ALA A 648 -22.18 25.16 -5.56
C ALA A 648 -23.69 25.34 -5.82
N LYS A 649 -24.36 26.18 -5.01
CA LYS A 649 -25.79 26.50 -5.18
C LYS A 649 -26.09 27.26 -6.46
N LYS A 650 -25.19 28.13 -6.92
CA LYS A 650 -25.36 28.91 -8.14
C LYS A 650 -25.36 28.00 -9.38
N PHE A 651 -24.50 26.99 -9.38
CA PHE A 651 -24.32 26.09 -10.52
C PHE A 651 -25.21 24.84 -10.46
N ASN A 652 -26.14 24.76 -9.50
CA ASN A 652 -26.95 23.55 -9.24
C ASN A 652 -26.09 22.28 -9.08
N ALA A 653 -24.91 22.41 -8.47
CA ALA A 653 -23.91 21.34 -8.43
C ALA A 653 -24.21 20.22 -7.40
N GLY A 654 -25.06 20.49 -6.41
CA GLY A 654 -25.34 19.53 -5.34
C GLY A 654 -24.06 19.02 -4.67
N ASP A 655 -23.97 17.70 -4.46
CA ASP A 655 -22.80 17.04 -3.88
C ASP A 655 -21.68 16.81 -4.91
N ASP A 656 -21.98 16.90 -6.21
CA ASP A 656 -21.01 16.71 -7.29
C ASP A 656 -19.97 17.83 -7.36
N ILE A 657 -20.18 18.93 -6.62
CA ILE A 657 -19.19 20.00 -6.49
C ILE A 657 -17.85 19.46 -5.97
N ASP A 658 -17.87 18.47 -5.08
CA ASP A 658 -16.68 17.82 -4.50
C ASP A 658 -16.26 16.56 -5.30
N SER A 659 -16.87 16.31 -6.46
CA SER A 659 -16.50 15.20 -7.36
C SER A 659 -15.11 15.37 -7.95
N VAL A 660 -14.37 14.25 -8.11
CA VAL A 660 -13.11 14.21 -8.87
C VAL A 660 -13.23 14.79 -10.28
N LEU A 661 -14.42 14.73 -10.88
CA LEU A 661 -14.68 15.27 -12.21
C LEU A 661 -14.59 16.80 -12.22
N ASN A 662 -14.88 17.45 -11.09
CA ASN A 662 -14.67 18.89 -10.87
C ASN A 662 -13.28 19.21 -10.33
N ARG A 663 -12.35 18.26 -10.30
CA ARG A 663 -11.04 18.42 -9.66
C ARG A 663 -9.91 18.29 -10.68
N THR A 664 -8.80 18.96 -10.40
CA THR A 664 -7.61 18.91 -11.25
C THR A 664 -6.35 19.32 -10.49
N LEU A 665 -5.19 19.13 -11.12
CA LEU A 665 -3.87 19.49 -10.57
C LEU A 665 -3.42 20.84 -11.11
N ILE A 666 -3.10 21.80 -10.26
CA ILE A 666 -2.57 23.13 -10.62
C ILE A 666 -1.57 23.63 -9.57
N PHE A 667 -0.80 24.67 -9.89
CA PHE A 667 0.10 25.31 -8.91
C PHE A 667 -0.64 26.17 -7.86
N ASP A 668 -0.09 26.29 -6.66
CA ASP A 668 -0.62 27.11 -5.56
C ASP A 668 -0.93 28.56 -5.98
N LYS A 669 -0.04 29.17 -6.79
CA LYS A 669 -0.24 30.55 -7.27
C LYS A 669 -1.43 30.67 -8.21
N THR A 670 -1.66 29.63 -9.03
CA THR A 670 -2.80 29.54 -9.94
C THR A 670 -4.10 29.27 -9.16
N ASN A 671 -4.03 28.46 -8.12
CA ASN A 671 -5.14 28.25 -7.17
C ASN A 671 -5.62 29.59 -6.55
N GLN A 672 -4.68 30.45 -6.13
CA GLN A 672 -5.02 31.78 -5.59
C GLN A 672 -5.69 32.70 -6.62
N PHE A 673 -5.34 32.58 -7.90
CA PHE A 673 -5.93 33.36 -8.98
C PHE A 673 -7.40 33.00 -9.24
N PHE A 674 -7.75 31.70 -9.17
CA PHE A 674 -9.12 31.22 -9.38
C PHE A 674 -10.07 31.67 -8.27
N SER A 675 -9.64 31.61 -7.00
CA SER A 675 -10.41 32.11 -5.85
C SER A 675 -11.89 31.66 -5.90
N ASN A 676 -12.84 32.60 -5.85
CA ASN A 676 -14.27 32.32 -6.02
C ASN A 676 -14.82 32.74 -7.40
N LYS A 677 -13.97 32.98 -8.41
CA LYS A 677 -14.40 33.44 -9.75
C LYS A 677 -15.17 32.35 -10.50
N ASP A 678 -16.03 32.77 -11.42
CA ASP A 678 -16.69 31.80 -12.32
C ASP A 678 -15.69 31.25 -13.37
N PRO A 679 -15.86 30.03 -13.88
CA PRO A 679 -15.01 29.51 -14.95
C PRO A 679 -14.88 30.40 -16.17
N SER A 680 -16.00 30.87 -16.72
CA SER A 680 -15.99 31.81 -17.83
C SER A 680 -15.20 33.09 -17.54
N GLU A 681 -15.23 33.58 -16.31
CA GLU A 681 -14.58 34.82 -15.87
C GLU A 681 -13.06 34.62 -15.84
N TYR A 682 -12.56 33.62 -15.08
CA TYR A 682 -11.12 33.42 -14.96
C TYR A 682 -10.49 32.93 -16.26
N LEU A 683 -11.21 32.15 -17.10
CA LEU A 683 -10.69 31.73 -18.41
C LEU A 683 -10.54 32.91 -19.36
N THR A 684 -11.51 33.83 -19.35
CA THR A 684 -11.43 35.07 -20.16
C THR A 684 -10.29 35.97 -19.69
N GLU A 685 -10.11 36.07 -18.37
CA GLU A 685 -9.01 36.83 -17.77
C GLU A 685 -7.65 36.24 -18.16
N ILE A 686 -7.49 34.92 -18.14
CA ILE A 686 -6.26 34.25 -18.60
C ILE A 686 -5.95 34.59 -20.06
N MET A 687 -6.93 34.48 -20.96
CA MET A 687 -6.72 34.82 -22.38
C MET A 687 -6.25 36.26 -22.55
N ASN A 688 -6.85 37.20 -21.80
CA ASN A 688 -6.51 38.61 -21.88
C ASN A 688 -5.14 38.93 -21.26
N GLU A 689 -4.84 38.41 -20.07
CA GLU A 689 -3.59 38.71 -19.34
C GLU A 689 -2.37 38.09 -20.02
N GLN A 690 -2.54 36.90 -20.60
CA GLN A 690 -1.47 36.14 -21.24
C GLN A 690 -1.38 36.41 -22.75
N ASN A 691 -2.35 37.16 -23.30
CA ASN A 691 -2.45 37.46 -24.72
C ASN A 691 -2.43 36.18 -25.59
N ILE A 692 -3.21 35.17 -25.18
CA ILE A 692 -3.39 33.89 -25.87
C ILE A 692 -4.79 33.76 -26.45
N ASP A 693 -4.93 32.99 -27.52
CA ASP A 693 -6.23 32.73 -28.13
C ASP A 693 -6.94 31.52 -27.49
N LYS A 694 -8.19 31.30 -27.94
CA LYS A 694 -9.03 30.20 -27.48
C LYS A 694 -8.43 28.82 -27.77
N SER A 695 -7.72 28.65 -28.90
CA SER A 695 -7.10 27.38 -29.27
C SER A 695 -5.96 27.00 -28.32
N GLU A 696 -5.11 27.96 -27.97
CA GLU A 696 -4.01 27.75 -27.03
C GLU A 696 -4.53 27.40 -25.62
N LEU A 697 -5.55 28.12 -25.13
CA LEU A 697 -6.15 27.79 -23.84
C LEU A 697 -6.85 26.41 -23.86
N GLN A 698 -7.53 26.07 -24.96
CA GLN A 698 -8.10 24.73 -25.14
C GLN A 698 -7.03 23.65 -25.14
N HIS A 699 -5.87 23.89 -25.76
CA HIS A 699 -4.74 22.97 -25.73
C HIS A 699 -4.26 22.71 -24.30
N ARG A 700 -4.05 23.76 -23.50
CA ARG A 700 -3.68 23.63 -22.08
C ARG A 700 -4.72 22.83 -21.31
N LEU A 701 -6.00 23.18 -21.43
CA LEU A 701 -7.06 22.47 -20.70
C LEU A 701 -7.22 21.00 -21.14
N SER A 702 -6.90 20.69 -22.40
CA SER A 702 -6.90 19.32 -22.91
C SER A 702 -5.89 18.41 -22.20
N THR A 703 -4.76 18.94 -21.70
CA THR A 703 -3.80 18.18 -20.89
C THR A 703 -4.34 17.81 -19.51
N HIS A 704 -5.47 18.40 -19.12
CA HIS A 704 -6.21 18.02 -17.93
C HIS A 704 -7.33 17.06 -18.25
N LEU A 705 -7.52 16.59 -19.49
CA LEU A 705 -8.67 15.83 -20.01
C LEU A 705 -9.93 16.68 -20.28
N ILE A 706 -9.79 18.00 -20.46
CA ILE A 706 -10.95 18.88 -20.71
C ILE A 706 -11.12 18.93 -22.22
N SER A 707 -12.11 18.19 -22.73
CA SER A 707 -12.43 18.20 -24.16
C SER A 707 -12.95 19.56 -24.61
N SER A 708 -12.97 19.81 -25.92
CA SER A 708 -13.53 21.05 -26.48
C SER A 708 -14.99 21.26 -26.07
N SER A 709 -15.79 20.18 -25.97
CA SER A 709 -17.17 20.26 -25.46
C SER A 709 -17.23 20.68 -23.98
N ALA A 710 -16.37 20.10 -23.14
CA ALA A 710 -16.26 20.48 -21.73
C ALA A 710 -15.76 21.93 -21.58
N PHE A 711 -14.87 22.39 -22.45
CA PHE A 711 -14.43 23.78 -22.50
C PHE A 711 -15.58 24.75 -22.77
N GLU A 712 -16.46 24.46 -23.74
CA GLU A 712 -17.64 25.29 -23.97
C GLU A 712 -18.57 25.32 -22.76
N CYS A 713 -18.68 24.21 -22.02
CA CYS A 713 -19.44 24.18 -20.77
C CYS A 713 -18.83 25.13 -19.72
N LEU A 714 -17.50 25.19 -19.60
CA LEU A 714 -16.81 26.14 -18.72
C LEU A 714 -17.08 27.60 -19.13
N MET A 715 -17.00 27.91 -20.43
CA MET A 715 -17.29 29.26 -20.95
C MET A 715 -18.75 29.70 -20.72
N ASN A 716 -19.68 28.75 -20.62
CA ASN A 716 -21.08 29.01 -20.31
C ASN A 716 -21.42 28.86 -18.82
N ASN A 717 -20.44 28.50 -17.97
CA ASN A 717 -20.62 28.10 -16.58
C ASN A 717 -21.66 26.98 -16.37
N ASP A 718 -21.80 26.08 -17.34
CA ASP A 718 -22.67 24.91 -17.27
C ASP A 718 -21.95 23.77 -16.54
N PHE A 719 -22.16 23.69 -15.23
CA PHE A 719 -21.56 22.66 -14.39
C PHE A 719 -22.05 21.25 -14.75
N VAL A 720 -23.36 21.08 -14.97
CA VAL A 720 -23.94 19.75 -15.24
C VAL A 720 -23.46 19.20 -16.57
N GLY A 721 -23.43 20.06 -17.61
CA GLY A 721 -22.84 19.72 -18.90
C GLY A 721 -21.35 19.40 -18.79
N PHE A 722 -20.61 20.22 -18.03
CA PHE A 722 -19.17 20.00 -17.80
C PHE A 722 -18.88 18.63 -17.21
N ILE A 723 -19.53 18.26 -16.10
CA ILE A 723 -19.33 16.97 -15.42
C ILE A 723 -19.56 15.81 -16.37
N LYS A 724 -20.62 15.87 -17.18
CA LYS A 724 -20.96 14.82 -18.14
C LYS A 724 -19.91 14.65 -19.24
N GLU A 725 -19.51 15.75 -19.89
CA GLU A 725 -18.51 15.71 -20.97
C GLU A 725 -17.13 15.31 -20.43
N ARG A 726 -16.81 15.77 -19.22
CA ARG A 726 -15.58 15.44 -18.50
C ARG A 726 -15.49 13.96 -18.15
N GLU A 727 -16.59 13.39 -17.62
CA GLU A 727 -16.66 11.97 -17.30
C GLU A 727 -16.45 11.11 -18.54
N LYS A 728 -17.06 11.51 -19.67
CA LYS A 728 -16.89 10.83 -20.94
C LYS A 728 -15.43 10.81 -21.38
N THR A 729 -14.75 11.96 -21.38
CA THR A 729 -13.32 12.05 -21.77
C THR A 729 -12.42 11.25 -20.84
N ILE A 730 -12.65 11.28 -19.52
CA ILE A 730 -11.88 10.49 -18.56
C ILE A 730 -12.09 8.98 -18.83
N ARG A 731 -13.34 8.55 -19.04
CA ARG A 731 -13.66 7.15 -19.33
C ARG A 731 -12.97 6.64 -20.59
N GLU A 732 -13.03 7.42 -21.68
CA GLU A 732 -12.34 7.10 -22.94
C GLU A 732 -10.82 6.95 -22.72
N GLU A 733 -10.23 7.77 -21.85
CA GLU A 733 -8.80 7.67 -21.57
C GLU A 733 -8.45 6.42 -20.75
N PHE A 734 -9.25 6.06 -19.75
CA PHE A 734 -9.07 4.80 -19.01
C PHE A 734 -9.27 3.58 -19.91
N GLN A 735 -10.21 3.64 -20.85
CA GLN A 735 -10.40 2.58 -21.85
C GLN A 735 -9.13 2.37 -22.67
N LYS A 736 -8.42 3.42 -23.10
CA LYS A 736 -7.12 3.27 -23.82
C LYS A 736 -6.02 2.66 -22.96
N LEU A 737 -6.06 2.86 -21.64
CA LEU A 737 -5.06 2.32 -20.71
C LEU A 737 -5.27 0.84 -20.41
N VAL A 738 -6.52 0.38 -20.38
CA VAL A 738 -6.90 -1.02 -20.11
C VAL A 738 -7.05 -1.81 -21.40
N TYR A 739 -7.52 -1.18 -22.47
CA TYR A 739 -7.56 -1.70 -23.81
C TYR A 739 -6.65 -0.84 -24.69
N PRO A 740 -5.31 -0.99 -24.59
CA PRO A 740 -4.45 -0.55 -25.67
C PRO A 740 -4.85 -1.42 -26.85
N GLU A 741 -5.72 -0.89 -27.72
CA GLU A 741 -6.49 -1.63 -28.72
C GLU A 741 -5.79 -2.90 -29.21
N THR A 742 -6.43 -4.06 -29.01
CA THR A 742 -6.16 -5.30 -29.74
C THR A 742 -6.49 -5.19 -31.23
N ASP A 743 -6.71 -3.96 -31.71
CA ASP A 743 -6.92 -3.58 -33.10
C ASP A 743 -5.86 -2.56 -33.56
N SER A 744 -4.59 -2.85 -33.25
CA SER A 744 -3.45 -2.17 -33.87
C SER A 744 -3.35 -2.41 -35.39
N SER A 745 -4.43 -2.83 -36.07
CA SER A 745 -4.57 -2.79 -37.52
C SER A 745 -5.15 -1.45 -37.99
N SER A 746 -5.73 -0.67 -37.08
CA SER A 746 -6.08 0.72 -37.34
C SER A 746 -5.78 1.62 -36.14
N ILE A 747 -4.49 1.95 -35.96
CA ILE A 747 -4.20 3.40 -35.87
C ILE A 747 -5.04 4.04 -36.97
N ASP A 748 -5.72 5.17 -36.75
CA ASP A 748 -6.41 5.86 -37.84
C ASP A 748 -5.35 6.33 -38.87
N LEU A 749 -4.83 5.38 -39.63
CA LEU A 749 -3.86 5.49 -40.69
C LEU A 749 -4.51 6.34 -41.75
N GLN A 750 -5.83 6.26 -41.91
CA GLN A 750 -6.54 7.20 -42.76
C GLN A 750 -6.39 8.63 -42.26
N GLU A 751 -6.36 8.91 -40.95
CA GLU A 751 -6.07 10.24 -40.42
C GLU A 751 -4.59 10.61 -40.53
N LEU A 752 -3.67 9.70 -40.18
CA LEU A 752 -2.22 9.96 -40.29
C LEU A 752 -1.76 10.17 -41.74
N LEU A 753 -2.39 9.50 -42.71
CA LEU A 753 -2.09 9.62 -44.14
C LEU A 753 -2.69 10.89 -44.77
N LYS A 754 -3.44 11.73 -44.04
CA LYS A 754 -4.05 12.96 -44.60
C LYS A 754 -3.02 14.04 -44.91
N ARG A 755 -2.00 14.19 -44.07
CA ARG A 755 -0.96 15.22 -44.22
C ARG A 755 0.26 14.95 -43.34
N GLU A 756 1.43 15.36 -43.82
CA GLU A 756 2.58 15.60 -42.96
C GLU A 756 2.33 16.85 -42.10
N ASP A 757 2.82 16.83 -40.86
CA ASP A 757 2.80 17.97 -39.96
C ASP A 757 4.00 17.96 -39.01
N GLN A 758 4.00 18.80 -37.99
CA GLN A 758 5.11 18.88 -37.04
C GLN A 758 5.42 17.53 -36.35
N ASN A 759 4.43 16.65 -36.22
CA ASN A 759 4.52 15.37 -35.49
C ASN A 759 4.42 14.14 -36.42
N VAL A 760 4.23 14.31 -37.73
CA VAL A 760 4.07 13.21 -38.69
C VAL A 760 4.91 13.47 -39.95
N GLU A 761 5.72 12.48 -40.35
CA GLU A 761 6.58 12.51 -41.54
C GLU A 761 6.39 11.24 -42.38
N PHE A 762 6.40 11.36 -43.71
CA PHE A 762 6.32 10.26 -44.65
C PHE A 762 7.64 10.03 -45.38
N LYS A 763 7.94 8.77 -45.68
CA LYS A 763 9.03 8.36 -46.57
C LYS A 763 8.56 7.21 -47.45
N GLU A 764 8.70 7.38 -48.77
CA GLU A 764 8.22 6.35 -49.71
C GLU A 764 8.97 5.02 -49.52
N THR A 765 10.26 5.10 -49.20
CA THR A 765 11.13 3.94 -49.01
C THR A 765 12.19 4.23 -47.95
N LEU A 766 12.77 3.18 -47.37
CA LEU A 766 13.92 3.27 -46.47
C LEU A 766 15.24 3.45 -47.25
N ARG A 767 15.41 2.71 -48.36
CA ARG A 767 16.71 2.63 -49.07
C ARG A 767 16.60 2.43 -50.58
N TRP A 768 15.41 2.35 -51.16
CA TRP A 768 15.23 2.15 -52.60
C TRP A 768 14.95 3.47 -53.33
N ASP A 769 15.88 3.90 -54.18
CA ASP A 769 15.65 5.09 -55.00
C ASP A 769 14.72 4.77 -56.16
N VAL A 770 13.48 5.24 -56.05
CA VAL A 770 12.39 5.00 -57.01
C VAL A 770 12.70 5.58 -58.40
N ARG A 771 13.50 6.65 -58.47
CA ARG A 771 13.85 7.31 -59.75
C ARG A 771 15.00 6.61 -60.45
N GLN A 772 15.96 6.10 -59.67
CA GLN A 772 17.16 5.43 -60.20
C GLN A 772 17.03 3.91 -60.26
N ASP A 773 15.95 3.35 -59.72
CA ASP A 773 15.62 1.93 -59.66
C ASP A 773 16.76 1.07 -59.07
N LYS A 774 17.35 1.55 -57.98
CA LYS A 774 18.46 0.88 -57.29
C LYS A 774 18.52 1.25 -55.81
N ILE A 775 19.30 0.48 -55.04
CA ILE A 775 19.60 0.79 -53.63
C ILE A 775 20.41 2.10 -53.55
N ASN A 776 19.94 3.02 -52.70
CA ASN A 776 20.59 4.29 -52.40
C ASN A 776 20.75 4.46 -50.88
N PRO A 777 21.94 4.17 -50.32
CA PRO A 777 22.20 4.30 -48.89
C PRO A 777 22.04 5.72 -48.33
N ALA A 778 22.00 6.75 -49.18
CA ALA A 778 21.76 8.12 -48.71
C ALA A 778 20.34 8.31 -48.16
N LEU A 779 19.37 7.51 -48.61
CA LEU A 779 18.00 7.54 -48.07
C LEU A 779 17.95 7.05 -46.62
N GLU A 780 18.81 6.09 -46.25
CA GLU A 780 18.94 5.62 -44.87
C GLU A 780 19.41 6.75 -43.93
N GLU A 781 20.30 7.62 -44.42
CA GLU A 781 20.76 8.81 -43.69
C GLU A 781 19.63 9.84 -43.52
N VAL A 782 18.77 10.01 -44.53
CA VAL A 782 17.61 10.90 -44.45
C VAL A 782 16.65 10.43 -43.35
N VAL A 783 16.35 9.13 -43.29
CA VAL A 783 15.52 8.55 -42.22
C VAL A 783 16.14 8.77 -40.83
N ALA A 784 17.45 8.59 -40.69
CA ALA A 784 18.13 8.85 -39.42
C ALA A 784 18.07 10.33 -38.99
N LYS A 785 18.15 11.27 -39.94
CA LYS A 785 18.01 12.71 -39.67
C LYS A 785 16.61 13.05 -39.15
N GLU A 786 15.56 12.55 -39.79
CA GLU A 786 14.19 12.78 -39.35
C GLU A 786 13.95 12.28 -37.93
N ILE A 787 14.48 11.10 -37.61
CA ILE A 787 14.36 10.52 -36.27
C ILE A 787 15.04 11.39 -35.22
N ALA A 788 16.29 11.80 -35.45
CA ALA A 788 16.98 12.71 -34.53
C ALA A 788 16.22 14.04 -34.38
N CYS A 789 15.65 14.54 -35.47
CA CYS A 789 14.86 15.76 -35.49
C CYS A 789 13.63 15.66 -34.59
N PHE A 790 12.85 14.58 -34.71
CA PHE A 790 11.72 14.31 -33.83
C PHE A 790 12.14 14.17 -32.37
N MET A 791 13.18 13.40 -32.09
CA MET A 791 13.70 13.22 -30.73
C MET A 791 14.12 14.54 -30.08
N ASN A 792 14.63 15.49 -30.86
CA ASN A 792 15.04 16.81 -30.39
C ASN A 792 13.90 17.85 -30.32
N SER A 793 12.68 17.49 -30.74
CA SER A 793 11.58 18.46 -30.96
C SER A 793 10.22 17.98 -30.41
N GLY A 794 10.22 17.17 -29.35
CA GLY A 794 8.99 16.73 -28.68
C GLY A 794 8.47 15.34 -29.10
N GLY A 795 9.19 14.62 -29.96
CA GLY A 795 8.79 13.32 -30.49
C GLY A 795 7.92 13.43 -31.74
N GLY A 796 7.49 12.28 -32.27
CA GLY A 796 6.61 12.22 -33.45
C GLY A 796 6.47 10.83 -34.04
N LYS A 797 5.97 10.78 -35.27
CA LYS A 797 5.65 9.56 -36.01
C LYS A 797 6.30 9.61 -37.39
N LEU A 798 7.00 8.54 -37.76
CA LEU A 798 7.58 8.36 -39.10
C LEU A 798 6.90 7.18 -39.78
N LEU A 799 6.29 7.40 -40.94
CA LEU A 799 5.73 6.35 -41.79
C LEU A 799 6.66 6.07 -42.97
N ILE A 800 7.02 4.79 -43.15
CA ILE A 800 7.81 4.31 -44.28
C ILE A 800 6.93 3.41 -45.17
N GLY A 801 7.00 3.62 -46.49
CA GLY A 801 6.10 3.01 -47.46
C GLY A 801 4.98 3.93 -47.93
N VAL A 802 5.12 5.25 -47.72
CA VAL A 802 4.12 6.28 -48.02
C VAL A 802 4.79 7.42 -48.80
N ASP A 803 4.25 7.83 -49.94
CA ASP A 803 4.78 8.98 -50.68
C ASP A 803 4.41 10.34 -50.05
N ASP A 804 5.03 11.42 -50.54
CA ASP A 804 4.84 12.77 -50.02
C ASP A 804 3.37 13.27 -50.12
N ASP A 805 2.55 12.64 -50.98
CA ASP A 805 1.13 12.93 -51.15
C ASP A 805 0.23 12.09 -50.22
N GLY A 806 0.81 11.26 -49.35
CA GLY A 806 0.09 10.38 -48.42
C GLY A 806 -0.40 9.07 -49.05
N ASN A 807 0.02 8.73 -50.28
CA ASN A 807 -0.36 7.46 -50.90
C ASN A 807 0.52 6.32 -50.42
N VAL A 808 -0.11 5.22 -50.02
CA VAL A 808 0.60 3.99 -49.62
C VAL A 808 1.21 3.28 -50.83
N LYS A 809 2.54 3.22 -50.87
CA LYS A 809 3.33 2.46 -51.87
C LYS A 809 3.79 1.09 -51.37
N GLY A 810 3.84 0.92 -50.05
CA GLY A 810 4.27 -0.30 -49.38
C GLY A 810 5.79 -0.50 -49.32
N LEU A 811 6.21 -1.55 -48.62
CA LEU A 811 7.62 -1.85 -48.34
C LEU A 811 8.27 -2.85 -49.30
N ASP A 812 7.54 -3.36 -50.30
CA ASP A 812 8.02 -4.43 -51.20
C ASP A 812 9.35 -4.11 -51.87
N ARG A 813 9.58 -2.84 -52.24
CA ARG A 813 10.83 -2.38 -52.84
C ARG A 813 12.00 -2.53 -51.87
N ASP A 814 11.80 -2.16 -50.61
CA ASP A 814 12.81 -2.31 -49.56
C ASP A 814 12.98 -3.79 -49.17
N TYR A 815 11.89 -4.55 -49.02
CA TYR A 815 11.92 -5.99 -48.73
C TYR A 815 12.75 -6.76 -49.74
N ASN A 816 12.63 -6.44 -51.03
CA ASN A 816 13.41 -7.08 -52.09
C ASN A 816 14.92 -6.82 -52.00
N THR A 817 15.38 -5.87 -51.17
CA THR A 817 16.81 -5.63 -50.90
C THR A 817 17.40 -6.56 -49.82
N PHE A 818 16.57 -7.34 -49.12
CA PHE A 818 16.97 -8.22 -48.03
C PHE A 818 16.90 -9.71 -48.41
N LYS A 819 17.50 -10.57 -47.57
CA LYS A 819 17.57 -12.01 -47.85
C LYS A 819 16.22 -12.70 -47.69
N LYS A 820 15.53 -12.42 -46.57
CA LYS A 820 14.23 -13.04 -46.26
C LYS A 820 13.04 -12.29 -46.84
N LYS A 821 13.25 -11.04 -47.24
CA LYS A 821 12.23 -10.17 -47.88
C LYS A 821 10.96 -10.01 -47.04
N ASP A 822 11.14 -9.86 -45.74
CA ASP A 822 10.08 -9.72 -44.75
C ASP A 822 10.32 -8.53 -43.82
N SER A 823 9.31 -8.21 -43.00
CA SER A 823 9.33 -7.16 -41.99
C SER A 823 10.42 -7.37 -40.93
N ASP A 824 10.71 -8.62 -40.59
CA ASP A 824 11.76 -9.00 -39.64
C ASP A 824 13.17 -8.56 -40.09
N ASP A 825 13.55 -8.84 -41.34
CA ASP A 825 14.85 -8.39 -41.89
C ASP A 825 14.88 -6.86 -42.05
N PHE A 826 13.76 -6.25 -42.44
CA PHE A 826 13.63 -4.79 -42.54
C PHE A 826 13.84 -4.11 -41.19
N GLN A 827 13.17 -4.57 -40.13
CA GLN A 827 13.28 -3.99 -38.79
C GLN A 827 14.71 -4.12 -38.24
N LYS A 828 15.37 -5.26 -38.48
CA LYS A 828 16.79 -5.45 -38.09
C LYS A 828 17.70 -4.48 -38.82
N HIS A 829 17.52 -4.31 -40.13
CA HIS A 829 18.31 -3.37 -40.91
C HIS A 829 18.10 -1.93 -40.45
N LEU A 830 16.84 -1.54 -40.22
CA LEU A 830 16.47 -0.23 -39.68
C LEU A 830 17.12 0.02 -38.32
N THR A 831 17.06 -0.94 -37.40
CA THR A 831 17.72 -0.86 -36.10
C THR A 831 19.24 -0.66 -36.25
N ASN A 832 19.88 -1.36 -37.19
CA ASN A 832 21.30 -1.18 -37.46
C ASN A 832 21.64 0.21 -38.03
N ILE A 833 20.78 0.78 -38.87
CA ILE A 833 20.89 2.16 -39.36
C ILE A 833 20.87 3.13 -38.17
N LEU A 834 19.92 2.97 -37.25
CA LEU A 834 19.83 3.84 -36.06
C LEU A 834 21.07 3.73 -35.18
N ILE A 835 21.55 2.50 -34.93
CA ILE A 835 22.78 2.30 -34.14
C ILE A 835 23.98 2.97 -34.83
N LYS A 836 24.07 2.88 -36.16
CA LYS A 836 25.15 3.46 -36.95
C LYS A 836 25.14 5.00 -36.90
N TYR A 837 23.98 5.63 -37.09
CA TYR A 837 23.89 7.08 -37.25
C TYR A 837 23.61 7.82 -35.93
N LEU A 838 22.86 7.21 -34.99
CA LEU A 838 22.34 7.87 -33.79
C LEU A 838 22.84 7.23 -32.48
N GLY A 839 23.39 6.01 -32.55
CA GLY A 839 23.92 5.27 -31.41
C GLY A 839 22.94 4.26 -30.81
N LYS A 840 23.46 3.41 -29.91
CA LYS A 840 22.72 2.25 -29.36
C LYS A 840 21.52 2.62 -28.50
N SER A 841 21.62 3.69 -27.71
CA SER A 841 20.55 4.14 -26.83
C SER A 841 19.32 4.56 -27.64
N VAL A 842 19.52 5.37 -28.69
CA VAL A 842 18.44 5.79 -29.59
C VAL A 842 17.82 4.59 -30.31
N GLY A 843 18.63 3.69 -30.86
CA GLY A 843 18.14 2.51 -31.55
C GLY A 843 17.25 1.58 -30.70
N ALA A 844 17.42 1.59 -29.37
CA ALA A 844 16.60 0.80 -28.45
C ALA A 844 15.32 1.52 -27.97
N SER A 845 15.20 2.83 -28.22
CA SER A 845 14.12 3.66 -27.68
C SER A 845 12.89 3.79 -28.58
N ILE A 846 12.99 3.37 -29.84
CA ILE A 846 11.94 3.56 -30.85
C ILE A 846 11.15 2.27 -31.03
N ILE A 847 9.82 2.38 -31.00
CA ILE A 847 8.91 1.27 -31.24
C ILE A 847 8.52 1.27 -32.72
N TRP A 848 8.80 0.16 -33.40
CA TRP A 848 8.42 -0.06 -34.79
C TRP A 848 7.21 -1.00 -34.86
N SER A 849 6.22 -0.62 -35.64
CA SER A 849 5.02 -1.42 -35.92
C SER A 849 4.80 -1.51 -37.43
N PHE A 850 4.20 -2.62 -37.87
CA PHE A 850 3.93 -2.90 -39.29
C PHE A 850 2.42 -3.04 -39.49
N HIS A 851 1.89 -2.33 -40.49
CA HIS A 851 0.45 -2.22 -40.69
C HIS A 851 0.10 -2.54 -42.13
N GLN A 852 -1.02 -3.25 -42.33
CA GLN A 852 -1.56 -3.57 -43.66
C GLN A 852 -2.59 -2.53 -44.07
N PHE A 853 -2.38 -1.88 -45.21
CA PHE A 853 -3.29 -0.87 -45.76
C PHE A 853 -3.49 -1.09 -47.26
N ASN A 854 -4.74 -1.35 -47.69
CA ASN A 854 -5.09 -1.62 -49.09
C ASN A 854 -4.23 -2.69 -49.78
N GLY A 855 -3.79 -3.72 -49.04
CA GLY A 855 -2.98 -4.83 -49.56
C GLY A 855 -1.48 -4.57 -49.59
N ASN A 856 -1.02 -3.41 -49.11
CA ASN A 856 0.38 -3.05 -48.97
C ASN A 856 0.75 -2.93 -47.48
N GLU A 857 1.95 -3.39 -47.10
CA GLU A 857 2.48 -3.22 -45.74
C GLU A 857 3.28 -1.93 -45.62
N ILE A 858 3.08 -1.19 -44.54
CA ILE A 858 3.84 0.02 -44.18
C ILE A 858 4.47 -0.13 -42.79
N CYS A 859 5.54 0.61 -42.54
CA CYS A 859 6.22 0.63 -41.24
C CYS A 859 5.96 1.98 -40.55
N LEU A 860 5.51 1.94 -39.31
CA LEU A 860 5.34 3.11 -38.46
C LEU A 860 6.34 3.06 -37.31
N GLY A 861 7.15 4.11 -37.19
CA GLY A 861 8.00 4.37 -36.04
C GLY A 861 7.37 5.41 -35.12
N GLU A 862 7.11 5.03 -33.88
CA GLU A 862 6.75 5.98 -32.81
C GLU A 862 8.03 6.45 -32.11
N ILE A 863 8.35 7.73 -32.30
CA ILE A 863 9.62 8.33 -31.91
C ILE A 863 9.38 9.18 -30.66
N PRO A 864 9.87 8.77 -29.48
CA PRO A 864 9.68 9.54 -28.26
C PRO A 864 10.57 10.80 -28.25
N PRO A 865 10.20 11.85 -27.50
CA PRO A 865 11.12 12.91 -27.17
C PRO A 865 12.32 12.35 -26.40
N SER A 866 13.51 12.87 -26.69
CA SER A 866 14.74 12.47 -25.98
C SER A 866 14.94 13.31 -24.73
N SER A 867 15.40 12.68 -23.65
CA SER A 867 15.82 13.38 -22.42
C SER A 867 17.21 14.04 -22.54
N GLN A 868 17.89 13.84 -23.67
CA GLN A 868 19.21 14.41 -23.98
C GLN A 868 19.29 14.77 -25.47
N PRO A 869 20.12 15.75 -25.88
CA PRO A 869 20.31 16.10 -27.28
C PRO A 869 20.80 14.91 -28.13
N VAL A 870 20.11 14.62 -29.22
CA VAL A 870 20.47 13.55 -30.16
C VAL A 870 21.21 14.13 -31.36
N PHE A 871 22.42 13.60 -31.63
CA PHE A 871 23.24 14.01 -32.77
C PHE A 871 23.32 12.91 -33.81
N VAL A 872 23.29 13.30 -35.08
CA VAL A 872 23.44 12.39 -36.22
C VAL A 872 24.91 12.36 -36.66
N GLN A 873 25.49 11.16 -36.77
CA GLN A 873 26.85 10.92 -37.20
C GLN A 873 26.95 10.84 -38.73
N ILE A 874 27.43 11.88 -39.40
CA ILE A 874 27.56 11.94 -40.87
C ILE A 874 29.02 12.25 -41.22
N ASN A 875 29.68 11.40 -42.03
CA ASN A 875 31.08 11.58 -42.45
C ASN A 875 32.05 11.86 -41.29
N ASN A 876 31.88 11.18 -40.16
CA ASN A 876 32.62 11.36 -38.91
C ASN A 876 32.37 12.68 -38.14
N GLU A 877 31.41 13.51 -38.57
CA GLU A 877 30.96 14.70 -37.85
C GLU A 877 29.62 14.45 -37.17
N LYS A 878 29.45 14.99 -35.96
CA LYS A 878 28.17 15.00 -35.25
C LYS A 878 27.41 16.26 -35.63
N LYS A 879 26.20 16.12 -36.16
CA LYS A 879 25.34 17.24 -36.55
C LYS A 879 24.04 17.20 -35.76
N PHE A 880 23.58 18.38 -35.34
CA PHE A 880 22.33 18.54 -34.62
C PHE A 880 21.22 18.95 -35.59
N PHE A 881 20.06 18.30 -35.46
CA PHE A 881 18.87 18.56 -36.27
C PHE A 881 17.68 18.73 -35.34
N ALA A 882 16.84 19.72 -35.59
CA ALA A 882 15.60 19.96 -34.86
C ALA A 882 14.53 20.50 -35.81
N ARG A 883 13.25 20.33 -35.45
CA ARG A 883 12.12 20.68 -36.30
C ARG A 883 11.87 22.17 -36.22
N MET A 884 11.74 22.79 -37.39
CA MET A 884 11.15 24.11 -37.54
C MET A 884 9.84 23.93 -38.30
N ASN A 885 8.73 24.00 -37.56
CA ASN A 885 7.40 23.61 -38.01
C ASN A 885 7.40 22.15 -38.51
N SER A 886 7.02 21.91 -39.77
CA SER A 886 6.98 20.57 -40.38
C SER A 886 8.29 20.17 -41.09
N THR A 887 9.39 20.91 -40.91
CA THR A 887 10.65 20.62 -41.63
C THR A 887 11.81 20.32 -40.71
N CYS A 888 12.59 19.29 -41.06
CA CYS A 888 13.85 18.95 -40.41
C CYS A 888 14.98 19.87 -40.89
N GLN A 889 15.57 20.63 -39.98
CA GLN A 889 16.63 21.60 -40.30
C GLN A 889 17.91 21.29 -39.52
N PRO A 890 19.10 21.37 -40.16
CA PRO A 890 20.36 21.35 -39.45
C PRO A 890 20.56 22.67 -38.70
N PHE A 891 21.05 22.59 -37.47
CA PHE A 891 21.44 23.76 -36.69
C PHE A 891 22.95 23.92 -36.76
N ASP A 892 23.42 25.16 -36.84
CA ASP A 892 24.83 25.45 -36.61
C ASP A 892 25.18 25.30 -35.13
N ILE A 893 26.47 25.37 -34.79
CA ILE A 893 26.93 25.15 -33.42
C ILE A 893 26.33 26.19 -32.45
N SER A 894 26.20 27.44 -32.89
CA SER A 894 25.68 28.52 -32.04
C SER A 894 24.21 28.32 -31.76
N ASP A 895 23.42 28.07 -32.80
CA ASP A 895 21.99 27.86 -32.70
C ASP A 895 21.67 26.57 -31.94
N ALA A 896 22.46 25.50 -32.14
CA ALA A 896 22.29 24.24 -31.42
C ALA A 896 22.54 24.42 -29.92
N LEU A 897 23.58 25.17 -29.52
CA LEU A 897 23.86 25.42 -28.10
C LEU A 897 22.75 26.23 -27.42
N ASP A 898 22.25 27.28 -28.08
CA ASP A 898 21.13 28.08 -27.57
C ASP A 898 19.85 27.22 -27.45
N TYR A 899 19.52 26.47 -28.51
CA TYR A 899 18.37 25.57 -28.53
C TYR A 899 18.46 24.51 -27.43
N ILE A 900 19.62 23.86 -27.27
CA ILE A 900 19.84 22.83 -26.25
C ILE A 900 19.69 23.41 -24.84
N SER A 901 20.24 24.59 -24.60
CA SER A 901 20.18 25.24 -23.28
C SER A 901 18.75 25.57 -22.85
N LYS A 902 17.83 25.77 -23.78
CA LYS A 902 16.42 26.08 -23.51
C LYS A 902 15.54 24.82 -23.38
N HIS A 903 15.92 23.72 -24.02
CA HIS A 903 15.09 22.51 -24.12
C HIS A 903 15.40 21.42 -23.08
N TRP A 904 16.61 21.41 -22.50
CA TRP A 904 17.06 20.35 -21.57
C TRP A 904 17.66 20.87 -20.26
N SER A 905 17.37 22.10 -19.84
CA SER A 905 17.88 22.73 -18.61
C SER A 905 17.07 22.46 -17.35
#